data_AF-A0A7G3ULU5-F1
#
_entry.id   AF-A0A7G3ULU5-F1
#
_cell.length_a   1.000
_cell.length_b   1.000
_cell.length_c   1.000
_cell.angle_alpha   90.00
_cell.angle_beta   90.00
_cell.angle_gamma   90.00
#
_symmetry.space_group_name_H-M   'P 1'
#
loop_
_entity.id
_entity.type
_entity.pdbx_description
1 polymer ?
#
loop_
_entity_poly.entity_id
_entity_poly.type
_entity_poly.pdbx_seq_one_letter_code
_entity_poly.pdbx_strand_id
1 'polypeptide(L)'
;MSTGAGADVQRRLEMLVRDFRSSHPPMPVVVLHTESTEVGSAAAGRDGTNTTAAAAGTGTDPEEQVVHLVEELYAGHDAHGSRCAVAPTVREGTTEVRRAAGLVRHLGDPLRWNSRRAGYRRYSFPRVRLVGAIEDAVRELDPDWPRSPASTGFSHELPDPAQSLLDQLARQRWRPRGSSRWSDRLHLFDMAHILPVSLVAVLGALAARADWFIALTFGVGFLLLLVLLDNVLPGRAPLFLWLRRESRWFLTTTFLRAASPGRPTDVSLVRPVRSWNAIAARAHEVAEALKSGDDFQLQLYVLALCEDLRDNHRRWSWDLRGFKRPRPPVLFVPRASADNGGIELIKAVSDVRSRRSELDPLLLVASVRAADVDRLQRSSVQDAGTAPWTWYQEWGRNLRAGQSPSRALAELPWVIKVPLRADRLVVSEEARRQCVRATARPTAARLVWSVHTLVLVTALIATGVALHAGELADRYCSSSLLSANRDTVRLRAPGASEPECIGIAAGDVRFSDWLKGGEQAPGPDRLPWTLEQLEERIRKANAEVLRDNPDNYVTVVYAGPLSTSPRERTSPVKGIEELAGVHLAQAVINKRRSTGLRVLIANGGVDMRHQKAMAESIARYARRDPTLVGVIGAGRDLTTSTETAIILANAELPVVSGTNSASFLPRQRANWFSLAAPDDWQIEQLGLIARQLRTPKAPQYALVLARDTMNSDDQYTNEQAAYSNLMLRREGYRVLPERRYAVRSGRAELEAQTEEICQGSRVPSVIYFAGRVEDVGPLMSQLNTEQGCARRNISVLTGDDLSKADFTPQGGEGMPANVTLYHAGLARLAAQGATSFYQDAENHLPGPDGRRDWAGPGAAVLASGQTALAHDATRALHEAAGVGDQAQSRAATWVNLRTVVLPNMATGTIDFTGSRPRQPRSGHSIVLNRVRGGPDGTPVPRPLCARAAGDVRPLTVAECSIHR
;
A
#
# COMPACT_ATOMS: atom_id res chain seq x y z
N MET A 1 52.48 0.00 -29.78
CA MET A 1 53.59 -0.95 -29.82
C MET A 1 54.63 -0.39 -30.76
N SER A 2 55.83 -0.16 -30.22
CA SER A 2 57.00 0.41 -30.89
C SER A 2 57.87 -0.66 -31.57
N THR A 3 57.69 -1.93 -31.21
CA THR A 3 58.41 -3.09 -31.74
C THR A 3 57.46 -4.15 -32.30
N GLY A 4 57.93 -4.96 -33.24
CA GLY A 4 57.17 -6.10 -33.79
C GLY A 4 56.88 -7.16 -32.72
N ALA A 5 57.86 -7.45 -31.86
CA ALA A 5 57.69 -8.32 -30.70
C ALA A 5 56.57 -7.81 -29.75
N GLY A 6 56.53 -6.50 -29.50
CA GLY A 6 55.50 -5.90 -28.67
C GLY A 6 54.10 -6.00 -29.25
N ALA A 7 53.96 -5.81 -30.57
CA ALA A 7 52.68 -5.98 -31.25
C ALA A 7 52.14 -7.43 -31.15
N ASP A 8 53.02 -8.43 -31.25
CA ASP A 8 52.64 -9.83 -31.11
C ASP A 8 52.24 -10.20 -29.68
N VAL A 9 52.98 -9.73 -28.67
CA VAL A 9 52.63 -9.92 -27.25
C VAL A 9 51.30 -9.23 -26.95
N GLN A 10 51.12 -7.97 -27.34
CA GLN A 10 49.86 -7.22 -27.18
C GLN A 10 48.67 -7.98 -27.81
N ARG A 11 48.84 -8.52 -29.03
CA ARG A 11 47.80 -9.29 -29.72
C ARG A 11 47.38 -10.51 -28.92
N ARG A 12 48.33 -11.24 -28.32
CA ARG A 12 48.06 -12.41 -27.48
C ARG A 12 47.37 -12.05 -26.16
N LEU A 13 47.80 -10.96 -25.51
CA LEU A 13 47.13 -10.48 -24.29
C LEU A 13 45.69 -10.03 -24.57
N GLU A 14 45.42 -9.35 -25.68
CA GLU A 14 44.05 -8.94 -26.05
C GLU A 14 43.14 -10.12 -26.44
N MET A 15 43.69 -11.25 -26.92
CA MET A 15 42.91 -12.49 -27.09
C MET A 15 42.44 -13.03 -25.73
N LEU A 16 43.31 -13.08 -24.72
CA LEU A 16 42.92 -13.47 -23.36
C LEU A 16 41.85 -12.54 -22.77
N VAL A 17 41.96 -11.24 -23.03
CA VAL A 17 40.94 -10.26 -22.62
C VAL A 17 39.60 -10.49 -23.33
N ARG A 18 39.62 -10.90 -24.60
CA ARG A 18 38.41 -11.25 -25.34
C ARG A 18 37.74 -12.48 -24.71
N ASP A 19 38.49 -13.52 -24.42
CA ASP A 19 37.97 -14.77 -23.86
C ASP A 19 37.40 -14.58 -22.45
N PHE A 20 38.01 -13.72 -21.63
CA PHE A 20 37.54 -13.35 -20.29
C PHE A 20 36.08 -12.87 -20.24
N ARG A 21 35.59 -12.33 -21.36
CA ARG A 21 34.23 -11.81 -21.43
C ARG A 21 33.18 -12.89 -21.59
N SER A 22 33.48 -13.90 -22.39
CA SER A 22 32.56 -15.00 -22.66
C SER A 22 32.67 -16.07 -21.58
N SER A 23 33.87 -16.35 -21.09
CA SER A 23 34.16 -17.45 -20.15
C SER A 23 35.01 -16.99 -18.95
N HIS A 24 35.40 -17.92 -18.08
CA HIS A 24 36.42 -17.69 -17.04
C HIS A 24 37.70 -18.40 -17.48
N PRO A 25 38.45 -17.88 -18.48
CA PRO A 25 39.66 -18.54 -18.92
C PRO A 25 40.71 -18.48 -17.80
N PRO A 26 41.61 -19.48 -17.71
CA PRO A 26 42.77 -19.37 -16.85
C PRO A 26 43.61 -18.16 -17.31
N MET A 27 43.98 -17.29 -16.36
CA MET A 27 44.81 -16.12 -16.65
C MET A 27 46.28 -16.43 -16.37
N PRO A 28 47.20 -16.26 -17.33
CA PRO A 28 48.61 -16.65 -17.14
C PRO A 28 49.41 -15.62 -16.35
N VAL A 29 50.58 -16.07 -15.91
CA VAL A 29 51.74 -15.22 -15.60
C VAL A 29 52.65 -15.24 -16.82
N VAL A 30 52.78 -14.12 -17.53
CA VAL A 30 53.60 -13.98 -18.74
C VAL A 30 54.93 -13.36 -18.35
N VAL A 31 56.02 -14.10 -18.54
CA VAL A 31 57.38 -13.67 -18.24
C VAL A 31 58.13 -13.43 -19.55
N LEU A 32 58.49 -12.18 -19.81
CA LEU A 32 59.28 -11.77 -20.96
C LEU A 32 60.77 -11.75 -20.58
N HIS A 33 61.62 -12.36 -21.40
CA HIS A 33 63.08 -12.33 -21.20
C HIS A 33 63.78 -12.34 -22.56
N THR A 34 65.06 -11.98 -22.58
CA THR A 34 65.90 -12.07 -23.79
C THR A 34 66.28 -13.54 -24.06
N GLU A 35 66.40 -13.92 -25.33
CA GLU A 35 66.90 -15.24 -25.74
C GLU A 35 68.41 -15.36 -25.41
N SER A 36 68.81 -16.34 -24.59
CA SER A 36 70.21 -16.54 -24.21
C SER A 36 71.01 -17.12 -25.38
N THR A 37 72.02 -16.39 -25.86
CA THR A 37 72.98 -16.87 -26.85
C THR A 37 74.07 -17.70 -26.19
N GLU A 38 73.75 -18.91 -25.77
CA GLU A 38 74.76 -19.94 -25.53
C GLU A 38 74.35 -21.21 -26.27
N VAL A 39 75.10 -21.55 -27.33
CA VAL A 39 75.44 -22.90 -27.82
C VAL A 39 76.17 -22.74 -29.15
N GLY A 40 77.44 -23.17 -29.20
CA GLY A 40 78.12 -23.55 -30.44
C GLY A 40 79.49 -22.93 -30.72
N SER A 41 80.52 -23.16 -29.90
CA SER A 41 81.91 -23.12 -30.41
C SER A 41 82.64 -24.43 -30.09
N ALA A 42 82.36 -25.44 -30.91
CA ALA A 42 83.28 -26.55 -31.12
C ALA A 42 83.55 -26.69 -32.63
N ALA A 43 84.83 -26.57 -32.98
CA ALA A 43 85.50 -26.93 -34.23
C ALA A 43 85.43 -25.98 -35.46
N ALA A 44 86.62 -25.89 -36.09
CA ALA A 44 87.04 -25.23 -37.34
C ALA A 44 87.16 -23.70 -37.28
N GLY A 45 88.28 -23.04 -37.62
CA GLY A 45 89.51 -23.44 -38.31
C GLY A 45 90.07 -22.17 -38.97
N ARG A 46 91.39 -22.00 -38.97
CA ARG A 46 92.17 -20.88 -39.53
C ARG A 46 91.61 -20.33 -40.85
N ASP A 47 91.41 -19.02 -40.93
CA ASP A 47 92.24 -18.14 -41.77
C ASP A 47 91.92 -16.67 -41.51
N GLY A 48 92.97 -15.85 -41.47
CA GLY A 48 92.89 -14.44 -41.20
C GLY A 48 92.38 -13.64 -42.40
N THR A 49 91.61 -12.60 -42.13
CA THR A 49 91.73 -11.29 -42.78
C THR A 49 90.88 -10.29 -42.00
N ASN A 50 91.54 -9.23 -41.54
CA ASN A 50 90.92 -8.04 -40.97
C ASN A 50 90.01 -7.38 -41.99
N THR A 51 88.72 -7.20 -41.65
CA THR A 51 87.92 -5.99 -41.93
C THR A 51 86.49 -6.21 -41.47
N THR A 52 86.06 -5.56 -40.39
CA THR A 52 84.63 -5.24 -40.20
C THR A 52 84.46 -3.89 -39.50
N ALA A 53 84.06 -2.93 -40.32
CA ALA A 53 83.16 -1.82 -40.05
C ALA A 53 82.70 -1.64 -38.60
N ALA A 54 83.13 -0.51 -38.01
CA ALA A 54 82.44 0.13 -36.91
C ALA A 54 81.07 0.65 -37.41
N ALA A 55 80.01 -0.10 -37.13
CA ALA A 55 78.65 0.40 -37.21
C ALA A 55 78.30 1.01 -35.84
N ALA A 56 78.39 2.34 -35.76
CA ALA A 56 77.81 3.14 -34.69
C ALA A 56 76.28 3.04 -34.80
N GLY A 57 75.67 2.26 -33.91
CA GLY A 57 74.23 2.21 -33.67
C GLY A 57 74.01 2.07 -32.18
N THR A 58 73.24 2.97 -31.59
CA THR A 58 72.96 3.13 -30.15
C THR A 58 72.77 1.80 -29.41
N GLY A 59 73.83 1.34 -28.72
CA GLY A 59 73.80 0.17 -27.86
C GLY A 59 72.88 0.41 -26.66
N THR A 60 71.62 -0.02 -26.77
CA THR A 60 70.73 -0.21 -25.62
C THR A 60 70.77 -1.67 -25.24
N ASP A 61 71.00 -1.95 -23.96
CA ASP A 61 70.98 -3.28 -23.38
C ASP A 61 69.66 -3.99 -23.76
N PRO A 62 69.70 -5.16 -24.44
CA PRO A 62 68.52 -5.94 -24.79
C PRO A 62 67.61 -6.22 -23.58
N GLU A 63 68.17 -6.36 -22.37
CA GLU A 63 67.37 -6.55 -21.16
C GLU A 63 66.53 -5.31 -20.83
N GLU A 64 67.09 -4.12 -20.98
CA GLU A 64 66.40 -2.85 -20.73
C GLU A 64 65.31 -2.57 -21.80
N GLN A 65 65.49 -3.09 -23.02
CA GLN A 65 64.45 -3.04 -24.06
C GLN A 65 63.23 -3.91 -23.71
N VAL A 66 63.42 -5.05 -23.03
CA VAL A 66 62.32 -5.88 -22.53
C VAL A 66 61.56 -5.18 -21.40
N VAL A 67 62.27 -4.45 -20.53
CA VAL A 67 61.66 -3.59 -19.49
C VAL A 67 60.76 -2.53 -20.12
N HIS A 68 61.30 -1.78 -21.09
CA HIS A 68 60.56 -0.74 -21.81
C HIS A 68 59.33 -1.33 -22.55
N LEU A 69 59.43 -2.55 -23.08
CA LEU A 69 58.29 -3.23 -23.68
C LEU A 69 57.17 -3.50 -22.66
N VAL A 70 57.48 -3.96 -21.45
CA VAL A 70 56.49 -4.17 -20.37
C VAL A 70 55.81 -2.85 -19.98
N GLU A 71 56.56 -1.75 -19.93
CA GLU A 71 56.01 -0.41 -19.69
C GLU A 71 55.10 0.07 -20.84
N GLU A 72 55.45 -0.22 -22.09
CA GLU A 72 54.60 0.09 -23.25
C GLU A 72 53.29 -0.73 -23.23
N LEU A 73 53.36 -2.01 -22.85
CA LEU A 73 52.19 -2.87 -22.67
C LEU A 73 51.29 -2.35 -21.55
N TYR A 74 51.85 -1.85 -20.45
CA TYR A 74 51.10 -1.16 -19.39
C TYR A 74 50.33 0.04 -19.93
N ALA A 75 51.01 0.93 -20.66
CA ALA A 75 50.38 2.11 -21.25
C ALA A 75 49.26 1.74 -22.22
N GLY A 76 49.46 0.69 -23.03
CA GLY A 76 48.44 0.16 -23.93
C GLY A 76 47.20 -0.37 -23.20
N HIS A 77 47.39 -1.22 -22.18
CA HIS A 77 46.29 -1.79 -21.42
C HIS A 77 45.50 -0.74 -20.61
N ASP A 78 46.18 0.24 -20.00
CA ASP A 78 45.52 1.36 -19.33
C ASP A 78 44.70 2.19 -20.32
N ALA A 79 45.27 2.50 -21.49
CA ALA A 79 44.57 3.21 -22.56
C ALA A 79 43.33 2.45 -23.06
N HIS A 80 43.36 1.12 -23.06
CA HIS A 80 42.24 0.25 -23.45
C HIS A 80 41.14 0.13 -22.39
N GLY A 81 41.39 0.64 -21.17
CA GLY A 81 40.46 0.63 -20.04
C GLY A 81 40.55 -0.64 -19.18
N SER A 82 41.64 -1.41 -19.26
CA SER A 82 41.96 -2.42 -18.25
C SER A 82 42.33 -1.74 -16.93
N ARG A 83 42.05 -2.40 -15.80
CA ARG A 83 42.53 -1.94 -14.49
C ARG A 83 43.92 -2.49 -14.29
N CYS A 84 44.91 -1.63 -14.48
CA CYS A 84 46.32 -2.00 -14.41
C CYS A 84 46.92 -1.55 -13.07
N ALA A 85 47.81 -2.37 -12.52
CA ALA A 85 48.69 -2.00 -11.43
C ALA A 85 50.13 -2.30 -11.84
N VAL A 86 51.07 -1.49 -11.35
CA VAL A 86 52.51 -1.73 -11.51
C VAL A 86 53.06 -2.12 -10.14
N ALA A 87 53.81 -3.21 -10.08
CA ALA A 87 54.50 -3.62 -8.87
C ALA A 87 55.49 -2.53 -8.44
N PRO A 88 55.35 -1.96 -7.23
CA PRO A 88 56.27 -0.95 -6.73
C PRO A 88 57.65 -1.55 -6.48
N THR A 89 58.71 -0.76 -6.63
CA THR A 89 60.07 -1.12 -6.19
C THR A 89 60.15 -0.97 -4.67
N VAL A 90 59.64 -1.95 -3.92
CA VAL A 90 59.66 -1.97 -2.46
C VAL A 90 60.93 -2.69 -1.98
N ARG A 91 61.70 -2.05 -1.10
CA ARG A 91 62.88 -2.64 -0.44
C ARG A 91 62.64 -3.02 1.03
N GLU A 92 61.41 -2.86 1.53
CA GLU A 92 61.06 -3.22 2.90
C GLU A 92 60.94 -4.74 3.07
N GLY A 93 61.80 -5.33 3.90
CA GLY A 93 61.82 -6.76 4.22
C GLY A 93 63.23 -7.34 4.19
N THR A 94 63.62 -8.04 5.25
CA THR A 94 64.94 -8.65 5.40
C THR A 94 65.16 -9.86 4.48
N THR A 95 64.08 -10.49 4.02
CA THR A 95 64.09 -11.68 3.14
C THR A 95 63.39 -11.38 1.80
N GLU A 96 63.73 -12.12 0.74
CA GLU A 96 63.08 -12.01 -0.58
C GLU A 96 61.55 -12.19 -0.48
N VAL A 97 61.12 -13.12 0.37
CA VAL A 97 59.72 -13.48 0.63
C VAL A 97 58.97 -12.35 1.35
N ARG A 98 59.59 -11.69 2.35
CA ARG A 98 58.99 -10.53 3.03
C ARG A 98 58.82 -9.33 2.09
N ARG A 99 59.80 -9.09 1.19
CA ARG A 99 59.68 -8.05 0.17
C ARG A 99 58.52 -8.33 -0.79
N ALA A 100 58.35 -9.59 -1.21
CA ALA A 100 57.20 -10.02 -2.01
C ALA A 100 55.87 -9.85 -1.26
N ALA A 101 55.81 -10.19 0.04
CA ALA A 101 54.61 -10.01 0.86
C ALA A 101 54.25 -8.52 1.00
N GLY A 102 55.24 -7.65 1.20
CA GLY A 102 55.09 -6.20 1.20
C GLY A 102 54.54 -5.65 -0.11
N LEU A 103 55.00 -6.18 -1.25
CA LEU A 103 54.49 -5.85 -2.58
C LEU A 103 52.99 -6.18 -2.71
N VAL A 104 52.58 -7.40 -2.32
CA VAL A 104 51.16 -7.83 -2.39
C VAL A 104 50.28 -6.99 -1.46
N ARG A 105 50.77 -6.70 -0.25
CA ARG A 105 50.10 -5.81 0.70
C ARG A 105 49.89 -4.41 0.09
N HIS A 106 50.86 -3.90 -0.65
CA HIS A 106 50.76 -2.62 -1.35
C HIS A 106 49.74 -2.65 -2.50
N LEU A 107 49.62 -3.79 -3.21
CA LEU A 107 48.59 -4.01 -4.22
C LEU A 107 47.17 -4.07 -3.63
N GLY A 108 47.03 -4.23 -2.31
CA GLY A 108 45.76 -4.14 -1.59
C GLY A 108 45.17 -2.72 -1.51
N ASP A 109 45.87 -1.69 -2.00
CA ASP A 109 45.33 -0.33 -2.12
C ASP A 109 44.51 -0.16 -3.42
N PRO A 110 43.18 0.13 -3.33
CA PRO A 110 42.33 0.41 -4.49
C PRO A 110 42.87 1.46 -5.47
N LEU A 111 43.65 2.44 -4.99
CA LEU A 111 44.21 3.51 -5.82
C LEU A 111 45.25 3.01 -6.81
N ARG A 112 45.93 1.90 -6.49
CA ARG A 112 46.95 1.28 -7.37
C ARG A 112 46.36 0.67 -8.63
N TRP A 113 45.07 0.38 -8.60
CA TRP A 113 44.31 -0.20 -9.71
C TRP A 113 43.40 0.84 -10.40
N ASN A 114 43.61 2.13 -10.12
CA ASN A 114 42.74 3.20 -10.58
C ASN A 114 43.18 3.74 -11.95
N SER A 115 42.52 3.29 -13.00
CA SER A 115 42.62 3.91 -14.33
C SER A 115 41.65 5.09 -14.45
N ARG A 116 42.09 6.22 -15.03
CA ARG A 116 41.23 7.37 -15.36
C ARG A 116 40.08 7.01 -16.32
N ARG A 117 40.19 5.88 -17.02
CA ARG A 117 39.23 5.39 -18.02
C ARG A 117 38.32 4.26 -17.50
N ALA A 118 38.45 3.86 -16.24
CA ALA A 118 37.64 2.79 -15.66
C ALA A 118 36.20 3.26 -15.37
N GLY A 119 35.21 2.71 -16.08
CA GLY A 119 33.81 3.16 -16.01
C GLY A 119 32.97 2.67 -14.81
N TYR A 120 33.51 1.86 -13.91
CA TYR A 120 32.78 1.30 -12.76
C TYR A 120 33.59 1.44 -11.47
N ARG A 121 32.97 1.24 -10.29
CA ARG A 121 33.54 1.47 -8.94
C ARG A 121 34.97 0.95 -8.78
N ARG A 122 35.75 1.56 -7.87
CA ARG A 122 37.10 1.09 -7.51
C ARG A 122 37.09 -0.37 -7.04
N TYR A 123 38.24 -1.04 -7.08
CA TYR A 123 38.34 -2.36 -6.46
C TYR A 123 38.28 -2.24 -4.95
N SER A 124 37.69 -3.25 -4.30
CA SER A 124 37.72 -3.41 -2.86
C SER A 124 38.62 -4.58 -2.48
N PHE A 125 39.52 -4.38 -1.52
CA PHE A 125 40.45 -5.41 -1.02
C PHE A 125 40.26 -5.70 0.48
N PRO A 126 39.07 -6.15 0.92
CA PRO A 126 38.80 -6.36 2.33
C PRO A 126 39.62 -7.50 2.94
N ARG A 127 39.98 -8.56 2.19
CA ARG A 127 40.75 -9.70 2.72
C ARG A 127 42.23 -9.36 2.85
N VAL A 128 42.83 -8.73 1.84
CA VAL A 128 44.24 -8.29 1.92
C VAL A 128 44.42 -7.32 3.09
N ARG A 129 43.45 -6.41 3.29
CA ARG A 129 43.47 -5.47 4.42
C ARG A 129 43.24 -6.17 5.77
N LEU A 130 42.43 -7.21 5.84
CA LEU A 130 42.26 -7.97 7.07
C LEU A 130 43.56 -8.67 7.48
N VAL A 131 44.25 -9.32 6.53
CA VAL A 131 45.55 -9.95 6.77
C VAL A 131 46.59 -8.90 7.21
N GLY A 132 46.62 -7.73 6.55
CA GLY A 132 47.48 -6.61 6.95
C GLY A 132 47.17 -6.02 8.31
N ALA A 133 45.89 -5.98 8.72
CA ALA A 133 45.51 -5.54 10.05
C ALA A 133 46.02 -6.52 11.13
N ILE A 134 45.91 -7.83 10.87
CA ILE A 134 46.41 -8.85 11.79
C ILE A 134 47.94 -8.77 11.90
N GLU A 135 48.64 -8.65 10.78
CA GLU A 135 50.10 -8.48 10.77
C GLU A 135 50.54 -7.22 11.54
N ASP A 136 49.87 -6.09 11.34
CA ASP A 136 50.16 -4.85 12.06
C ASP A 136 49.92 -4.98 13.55
N ALA A 137 48.81 -5.63 13.96
CA ALA A 137 48.55 -5.90 15.36
C ALA A 137 49.65 -6.79 15.96
N VAL A 138 50.07 -7.86 15.29
CA VAL A 138 51.14 -8.74 15.77
C VAL A 138 52.46 -7.97 15.93
N ARG A 139 52.76 -7.03 15.02
CA ARG A 139 53.96 -6.17 15.09
C ARG A 139 53.92 -5.16 16.24
N GLU A 140 52.72 -4.79 16.71
CA GLU A 140 52.51 -3.91 17.88
C GLU A 140 52.60 -4.62 19.21
N LEU A 141 52.28 -5.91 19.22
CA LEU A 141 52.38 -6.75 20.40
C LEU A 141 53.85 -7.07 20.68
N ASP A 142 54.12 -7.47 21.93
CA ASP A 142 55.47 -7.77 22.44
C ASP A 142 56.28 -8.70 21.49
N PRO A 143 57.59 -8.44 21.29
CA PRO A 143 58.49 -9.34 20.56
C PRO A 143 58.39 -10.82 20.96
N ASP A 144 58.00 -11.14 22.20
CA ASP A 144 57.88 -12.51 22.72
C ASP A 144 56.49 -13.15 22.55
N TRP A 145 55.48 -12.46 22.00
CA TRP A 145 54.15 -13.03 21.70
C TRP A 145 54.26 -14.18 20.66
N PRO A 146 53.58 -15.34 20.75
CA PRO A 146 52.57 -15.74 21.72
C PRO A 146 53.15 -16.64 22.82
N ARG A 147 54.29 -16.32 23.44
CA ARG A 147 54.71 -17.05 24.65
C ARG A 147 54.02 -16.46 25.86
N SER A 148 53.27 -17.28 26.61
CA SER A 148 53.09 -17.00 28.04
C SER A 148 54.46 -17.21 28.71
N PRO A 149 54.98 -16.26 29.50
CA PRO A 149 56.21 -16.50 30.25
C PRO A 149 56.02 -17.72 31.14
N ALA A 150 57.04 -18.58 31.22
CA ALA A 150 57.04 -19.72 32.14
C ALA A 150 56.79 -19.22 33.56
N SER A 151 55.96 -19.95 34.29
CA SER A 151 55.52 -19.66 35.66
C SER A 151 56.70 -19.50 36.62
N THR A 152 57.16 -18.27 36.82
CA THR A 152 57.87 -17.88 38.04
C THR A 152 56.88 -17.06 38.86
N GLY A 153 56.42 -17.66 39.96
CA GLY A 153 55.25 -17.22 40.70
C GLY A 153 55.32 -15.78 41.16
N PHE A 154 54.48 -14.93 40.58
CA PHE A 154 53.75 -13.86 41.23
C PHE A 154 52.51 -13.59 40.37
N SER A 155 51.33 -13.76 40.97
CA SER A 155 50.02 -13.64 40.33
C SER A 155 49.66 -12.18 40.10
N HIS A 156 50.08 -11.63 38.96
CA HIS A 156 49.26 -10.68 38.21
C HIS A 156 48.64 -11.47 37.06
N GLU A 157 47.30 -11.46 36.94
CA GLU A 157 46.58 -12.01 35.78
C GLU A 157 47.11 -11.35 34.50
N LEU A 158 48.03 -12.02 33.81
CA LEU A 158 48.52 -11.59 32.51
C LEU A 158 47.42 -11.86 31.47
N PRO A 159 47.14 -10.89 30.58
CA PRO A 159 46.04 -11.01 29.63
C PRO A 159 46.28 -12.15 28.64
N ASP A 160 45.25 -12.95 28.39
CA ASP A 160 45.24 -14.02 27.38
C ASP A 160 45.85 -13.50 26.05
N PRO A 161 46.87 -14.16 25.47
CA PRO A 161 47.49 -13.75 24.20
C PRO A 161 46.50 -13.58 23.05
N ALA A 162 45.39 -14.34 23.06
CA ALA A 162 44.29 -14.16 22.11
C ALA A 162 43.50 -12.88 22.39
N GLN A 163 43.19 -12.60 23.66
CA GLN A 163 42.50 -11.39 24.07
C GLN A 163 43.33 -10.11 23.80
N SER A 164 44.64 -10.15 24.06
CA SER A 164 45.56 -9.04 23.77
C SER A 164 45.60 -8.69 22.28
N LEU A 165 45.56 -9.71 21.41
CA LEU A 165 45.45 -9.52 19.96
C LEU A 165 44.10 -8.90 19.56
N LEU A 166 43.00 -9.34 20.17
CA LEU A 166 41.66 -8.82 19.90
C LEU A 166 41.50 -7.38 20.36
N ASP A 167 42.04 -7.04 21.53
CA ASP A 167 42.02 -5.68 22.06
C ASP A 167 42.84 -4.76 21.15
N GLN A 168 44.00 -5.21 20.67
CA GLN A 168 44.79 -4.46 19.71
C GLN A 168 44.06 -4.30 18.37
N LEU A 169 43.46 -5.38 17.83
CA LEU A 169 42.62 -5.33 16.64
C LEU A 169 41.42 -4.38 16.81
N ALA A 170 40.80 -4.34 17.99
CA ALA A 170 39.71 -3.45 18.31
C ALA A 170 40.16 -1.98 18.34
N ARG A 171 41.33 -1.67 18.93
CA ARG A 171 41.93 -0.32 18.95
C ARG A 171 42.18 0.20 17.53
N GLN A 172 42.68 -0.64 16.63
CA GLN A 172 42.88 -0.30 15.21
C GLN A 172 41.63 -0.53 14.34
N ARG A 173 40.47 -0.87 14.95
CA ARG A 173 39.18 -1.11 14.28
C ARG A 173 39.23 -2.17 13.17
N TRP A 174 40.06 -3.20 13.34
CA TRP A 174 40.28 -4.28 12.37
C TRP A 174 40.75 -3.77 11.00
N ARG A 175 41.61 -2.74 10.99
CA ARG A 175 42.18 -2.14 9.77
C ARG A 175 43.70 -2.03 9.87
N PRO A 176 44.43 -2.09 8.74
CA PRO A 176 45.87 -1.81 8.72
C PRO A 176 46.17 -0.38 9.16
N ARG A 177 47.37 -0.21 9.73
CA ARG A 177 47.97 1.09 10.07
C ARG A 177 48.11 1.97 8.83
N GLY A 178 47.91 3.28 9.00
CA GLY A 178 48.03 4.26 7.91
C GLY A 178 46.89 4.28 6.90
N SER A 179 45.82 3.49 7.09
CA SER A 179 44.66 3.54 6.20
C SER A 179 43.88 4.86 6.32
N SER A 180 43.59 5.52 5.19
CA SER A 180 42.87 6.81 5.16
C SER A 180 41.50 6.71 5.83
N ARG A 181 41.22 7.61 6.77
CA ARG A 181 39.97 7.65 7.56
C ARG A 181 38.74 8.06 6.74
N TRP A 182 38.93 8.66 5.56
CA TRP A 182 37.86 9.39 4.85
C TRP A 182 37.36 8.69 3.58
N SER A 183 38.15 7.86 2.90
CA SER A 183 37.78 7.32 1.58
C SER A 183 36.77 6.17 1.60
N ASP A 184 36.57 5.50 2.74
CA ASP A 184 35.72 4.31 2.85
C ASP A 184 34.39 4.57 3.58
N ARG A 185 34.12 5.81 4.00
CA ARG A 185 33.02 6.17 4.94
C ARG A 185 31.60 6.08 4.34
N LEU A 186 31.44 5.85 3.04
CA LEU A 186 30.12 5.83 2.39
C LEU A 186 29.97 4.63 1.43
N HIS A 187 30.38 3.43 1.86
CA HIS A 187 29.89 2.18 1.25
C HIS A 187 28.46 1.82 1.71
N LEU A 188 27.66 2.82 2.08
CA LEU A 188 26.20 2.76 2.21
C LEU A 188 25.51 2.30 0.91
N PHE A 189 26.23 2.13 -0.20
CA PHE A 189 25.67 1.66 -1.46
C PHE A 189 26.08 0.22 -1.84
N ASP A 190 26.57 -0.62 -0.91
CA ASP A 190 26.56 -2.07 -1.14
C ASP A 190 25.12 -2.57 -0.86
N MET A 191 24.35 -2.72 -1.94
CA MET A 191 22.92 -3.09 -1.94
C MET A 191 22.58 -4.37 -1.16
N ALA A 192 23.60 -5.15 -0.76
CA ALA A 192 23.46 -6.34 0.08
C ALA A 192 22.96 -6.07 1.52
N HIS A 193 23.01 -4.82 2.01
CA HIS A 193 22.61 -4.50 3.39
C HIS A 193 21.35 -3.63 3.50
N ILE A 194 21.01 -2.84 2.48
CA ILE A 194 19.89 -1.88 2.55
C ILE A 194 18.56 -2.51 2.12
N LEU A 195 18.55 -3.30 1.05
CA LEU A 195 17.31 -3.82 0.48
C LEU A 195 16.46 -4.66 1.45
N PRO A 196 17.00 -5.59 2.26
CA PRO A 196 16.16 -6.37 3.18
C PRO A 196 15.52 -5.50 4.27
N VAL A 197 16.24 -4.51 4.78
CA VAL A 197 15.78 -3.63 5.87
C VAL A 197 14.74 -2.62 5.36
N SER A 198 14.98 -2.02 4.19
CA SER A 198 14.02 -1.13 3.53
C SER A 198 12.75 -1.87 3.09
N LEU A 199 12.88 -3.11 2.59
CA LEU A 199 11.74 -3.93 2.19
C LEU A 199 10.88 -4.31 3.40
N VAL A 200 11.48 -4.65 4.54
CA VAL A 200 10.73 -4.97 5.78
C VAL A 200 10.03 -3.72 6.34
N ALA A 201 10.67 -2.55 6.30
CA ALA A 201 10.05 -1.30 6.72
C ALA A 201 8.87 -0.89 5.81
N VAL A 202 9.03 -1.04 4.49
CA VAL A 202 7.98 -0.75 3.50
C VAL A 202 6.84 -1.77 3.56
N LEU A 203 7.13 -3.07 3.75
CA LEU A 203 6.11 -4.10 3.92
C LEU A 203 5.33 -3.95 5.23
N GLY A 204 6.01 -3.57 6.33
CA GLY A 204 5.36 -3.27 7.61
C GLY A 204 4.44 -2.05 7.52
N ALA A 205 4.87 -1.02 6.80
CA ALA A 205 4.06 0.15 6.49
C ALA A 205 2.82 -0.15 5.64
N LEU A 206 2.97 -0.98 4.60
CA LEU A 206 1.86 -1.38 3.72
C LEU A 206 0.84 -2.26 4.46
N ALA A 207 1.25 -3.02 5.48
CA ALA A 207 0.35 -3.87 6.27
C ALA A 207 -0.48 -3.10 7.30
N ALA A 208 -0.02 -1.93 7.76
CA ALA A 208 -0.62 -1.21 8.89
C ALA A 208 -1.75 -0.23 8.53
N ARG A 209 -2.09 -0.05 7.24
CA ARG A 209 -3.06 0.98 6.77
C ARG A 209 -2.77 2.41 7.31
N ALA A 210 -1.54 2.68 7.75
CA ALA A 210 -1.13 3.99 8.24
C ALA A 210 -0.84 4.94 7.08
N ASP A 211 -0.97 6.24 7.33
CA ASP A 211 -0.66 7.24 6.31
C ASP A 211 0.78 7.08 5.79
N TRP A 212 0.94 7.19 4.48
CA TRP A 212 2.18 6.88 3.75
C TRP A 212 3.41 7.67 4.26
N PHE A 213 3.20 8.85 4.84
CA PHE A 213 4.29 9.67 5.38
C PHE A 213 4.87 9.07 6.67
N ILE A 214 4.05 8.52 7.57
CA ILE A 214 4.48 7.94 8.85
C ILE A 214 5.42 6.76 8.61
N ALA A 215 5.03 5.89 7.68
CA ALA A 215 5.81 4.78 7.18
C ALA A 215 7.20 5.21 6.69
N LEU A 216 7.24 6.26 5.87
CA LEU A 216 8.47 6.80 5.30
C LEU A 216 9.40 7.36 6.39
N THR A 217 8.88 8.11 7.36
CA THR A 217 9.67 8.70 8.45
C THR A 217 10.31 7.65 9.34
N PHE A 218 9.57 6.59 9.70
CA PHE A 218 10.12 5.48 10.50
C PHE A 218 11.21 4.71 9.75
N GLY A 219 11.00 4.43 8.45
CA GLY A 219 12.01 3.77 7.61
C GLY A 219 13.30 4.59 7.49
N VAL A 220 13.18 5.90 7.26
CA VAL A 220 14.33 6.82 7.16
C VAL A 220 15.03 6.99 8.52
N GLY A 221 14.27 7.14 9.60
CA GLY A 221 14.81 7.30 10.96
C GLY A 221 15.62 6.08 11.42
N PHE A 222 15.15 4.86 11.13
CA PHE A 222 15.87 3.63 11.48
C PHE A 222 17.18 3.48 10.70
N LEU A 223 17.20 3.84 9.42
CA LEU A 223 18.43 3.84 8.61
C LEU A 223 19.47 4.84 9.15
N LEU A 224 19.04 6.05 9.53
CA LEU A 224 19.92 7.05 10.11
C LEU A 224 20.50 6.61 11.46
N LEU A 225 19.70 5.95 12.30
CA LEU A 225 20.14 5.40 13.58
C LEU A 225 21.25 4.33 13.41
N LEU A 226 21.09 3.43 12.45
CA LEU A 226 22.11 2.41 12.16
C LEU A 226 23.43 3.02 11.68
N VAL A 227 23.36 4.06 10.83
CA VAL A 227 24.54 4.80 10.37
C VAL A 227 25.25 5.51 11.52
N LEU A 228 24.48 6.11 12.44
CA LEU A 228 25.01 6.77 13.62
C LEU A 228 25.76 5.77 14.53
N LEU A 229 25.16 4.62 14.81
CA LEU A 229 25.75 3.58 15.68
C LEU A 229 27.07 3.02 15.13
N ASP A 230 27.18 2.82 13.81
CA ASP A 230 28.42 2.32 13.17
C ASP A 230 29.57 3.35 13.19
N ASN A 231 29.25 4.65 13.24
CA ASN A 231 30.25 5.73 13.16
C ASN A 231 30.66 6.33 14.51
N VAL A 232 29.79 6.30 15.51
CA VAL A 232 29.95 7.08 16.76
C VAL A 232 30.46 6.27 17.95
N LEU A 233 30.23 4.95 18.03
CA LEU A 233 30.61 4.12 19.18
C LEU A 233 32.10 3.67 19.12
N PRO A 234 33.01 4.17 19.97
CA PRO A 234 34.42 3.79 19.96
C PRO A 234 34.65 2.47 20.72
N GLY A 235 35.58 1.64 20.25
CA GLY A 235 36.21 0.59 21.06
C GLY A 235 35.51 -0.77 21.13
N ARG A 236 34.39 -0.98 20.43
CA ARG A 236 33.80 -2.32 20.25
C ARG A 236 33.90 -2.75 18.79
N ALA A 237 34.16 -4.04 18.61
CA ALA A 237 33.98 -4.77 17.37
C ALA A 237 32.78 -4.26 16.55
N PRO A 238 32.92 -3.95 15.25
CA PRO A 238 31.78 -3.57 14.43
C PRO A 238 30.63 -4.56 14.60
N LEU A 239 29.43 -4.04 14.89
CA LEU A 239 28.22 -4.79 15.26
C LEU A 239 27.80 -5.88 14.26
N PHE A 240 28.44 -5.94 13.08
CA PHE A 240 28.16 -6.86 12.00
C PHE A 240 29.41 -7.52 11.42
N LEU A 241 30.52 -7.60 12.17
CA LEU A 241 31.77 -8.19 11.67
C LEU A 241 31.58 -9.60 11.09
N TRP A 242 30.74 -10.45 11.68
CA TRP A 242 30.47 -11.80 11.15
C TRP A 242 29.66 -11.82 9.84
N LEU A 243 28.95 -10.73 9.52
CA LEU A 243 28.24 -10.58 8.25
C LEU A 243 29.17 -10.11 7.13
N ARG A 244 30.40 -9.68 7.46
CA ARG A 244 31.38 -9.24 6.47
C ARG A 244 31.95 -10.39 5.66
N ARG A 245 32.26 -10.11 4.40
CA ARG A 245 32.71 -11.14 3.43
C ARG A 245 34.11 -11.65 3.76
N GLU A 246 34.99 -10.77 4.21
CA GLU A 246 36.34 -11.09 4.64
C GLU A 246 36.35 -12.01 5.86
N SER A 247 35.49 -11.76 6.86
CA SER A 247 35.38 -12.61 8.04
C SER A 247 34.84 -14.00 7.69
N ARG A 248 33.84 -14.09 6.81
CA ARG A 248 33.34 -15.39 6.31
C ARG A 248 34.41 -16.15 5.52
N TRP A 249 35.15 -15.47 4.64
CA TRP A 249 36.25 -16.08 3.89
C TRP A 249 37.33 -16.60 4.85
N PHE A 250 37.67 -15.82 5.86
CA PHE A 250 38.67 -16.16 6.87
C PHE A 250 38.32 -17.41 7.69
N LEU A 251 37.03 -17.63 7.92
CA LEU A 251 36.50 -18.81 8.63
C LEU A 251 36.39 -20.05 7.74
N THR A 252 36.18 -19.86 6.43
CA THR A 252 35.87 -20.96 5.49
C THR A 252 37.05 -21.34 4.59
N THR A 253 38.12 -20.56 4.58
CA THR A 253 39.30 -20.87 3.77
C THR A 253 40.03 -22.09 4.31
N THR A 254 40.18 -23.10 3.45
CA THR A 254 40.90 -24.35 3.76
C THR A 254 42.42 -24.22 3.65
N PHE A 255 42.92 -23.05 3.20
CA PHE A 255 44.35 -22.75 3.12
C PHE A 255 45.00 -22.61 4.51
N LEU A 256 44.19 -22.18 5.48
CA LEU A 256 44.57 -22.12 6.89
C LEU A 256 44.33 -23.51 7.51
N ARG A 257 45.29 -24.05 8.29
CA ARG A 257 45.21 -25.37 8.95
C ARG A 257 43.84 -25.58 9.61
N ALA A 258 43.32 -26.82 9.63
CA ALA A 258 42.07 -27.12 10.33
C ALA A 258 42.16 -26.64 11.80
N ALA A 259 41.10 -26.01 12.30
CA ALA A 259 41.09 -25.45 13.66
C ALA A 259 41.43 -26.53 14.69
N SER A 260 42.17 -26.16 15.74
CA SER A 260 42.54 -27.09 16.80
C SER A 260 41.30 -27.74 17.43
N PRO A 261 41.31 -29.06 17.72
CA PRO A 261 40.17 -29.75 18.33
C PRO A 261 39.72 -29.03 19.62
N GLY A 262 38.45 -28.60 19.67
CA GLY A 262 37.87 -27.91 20.84
C GLY A 262 37.62 -26.40 20.70
N ARG A 263 37.99 -25.74 19.59
CA ARG A 263 37.66 -24.33 19.32
C ARG A 263 36.39 -24.18 18.45
N PRO A 264 35.55 -23.15 18.67
CA PRO A 264 34.32 -22.95 17.90
C PRO A 264 34.62 -22.59 16.44
N THR A 265 34.16 -23.42 15.50
CA THR A 265 34.33 -23.21 14.03
C THR A 265 33.05 -22.79 13.32
N ASP A 266 31.89 -22.90 13.97
CA ASP A 266 30.59 -22.67 13.33
C ASP A 266 30.15 -21.21 13.35
N VAL A 267 29.75 -20.72 12.17
CA VAL A 267 29.29 -19.36 11.93
C VAL A 267 27.81 -19.39 11.61
N SER A 268 27.00 -18.68 12.38
CA SER A 268 25.55 -18.60 12.18
C SER A 268 25.10 -17.15 11.97
N LEU A 269 24.19 -16.95 11.01
CA LEU A 269 23.58 -15.64 10.73
C LEU A 269 22.76 -15.12 11.92
N VAL A 270 22.24 -16.01 12.75
CA VAL A 270 21.32 -15.70 13.86
C VAL A 270 21.98 -15.78 15.25
N ARG A 271 23.27 -16.14 15.35
CA ARG A 271 24.00 -16.25 16.63
C ARG A 271 25.27 -15.38 16.64
N PRO A 272 25.15 -14.06 16.87
CA PRO A 272 26.26 -13.11 16.71
C PRO A 272 27.45 -13.40 17.63
N VAL A 273 27.20 -13.76 18.89
CA VAL A 273 28.26 -14.02 19.89
C VAL A 273 29.09 -15.28 19.56
N ARG A 274 28.46 -16.35 19.06
CA ARG A 274 29.19 -17.56 18.67
C ARG A 274 30.06 -17.31 17.44
N SER A 275 29.49 -16.63 16.44
CA SER A 275 30.21 -16.23 15.23
C SER A 275 31.38 -15.30 15.55
N TRP A 276 31.24 -14.42 16.55
CA TRP A 276 32.30 -13.58 17.06
C TRP A 276 33.48 -14.40 17.63
N ASN A 277 33.18 -15.34 18.53
CA ASN A 277 34.20 -16.18 19.17
C ASN A 277 34.95 -17.05 18.15
N ALA A 278 34.27 -17.53 17.10
CA ALA A 278 34.91 -18.26 16.01
C ALA A 278 35.90 -17.39 15.21
N ILE A 279 35.53 -16.13 14.91
CA ILE A 279 36.41 -15.18 14.22
C ILE A 279 37.64 -14.85 15.07
N ALA A 280 37.42 -14.65 16.37
CA ALA A 280 38.48 -14.36 17.32
C ALA A 280 39.50 -15.50 17.42
N ALA A 281 39.02 -16.73 17.60
CA ALA A 281 39.87 -17.92 17.64
C ALA A 281 40.67 -18.08 16.35
N ARG A 282 40.04 -17.86 15.19
CA ARG A 282 40.71 -17.97 13.89
C ARG A 282 41.75 -16.85 13.66
N ALA A 283 41.49 -15.64 14.15
CA ALA A 283 42.43 -14.52 14.00
C ALA A 283 43.72 -14.77 14.76
N HIS A 284 43.62 -15.39 15.94
CA HIS A 284 44.77 -15.79 16.75
C HIS A 284 45.62 -16.86 16.05
N GLU A 285 45.01 -17.91 15.48
CA GLU A 285 45.74 -18.96 14.74
C GLU A 285 46.50 -18.41 13.52
N VAL A 286 45.89 -17.46 12.80
CA VAL A 286 46.57 -16.81 11.66
C VAL A 286 47.69 -15.92 12.14
N ALA A 287 47.50 -15.17 13.22
CA ALA A 287 48.53 -14.32 13.80
C ALA A 287 49.77 -15.14 14.25
N GLU A 288 49.55 -16.32 14.84
CA GLU A 288 50.62 -17.26 15.20
C GLU A 288 51.34 -17.82 13.96
N ALA A 289 50.58 -18.21 12.94
CA ALA A 289 51.13 -18.70 11.68
C ALA A 289 51.91 -17.61 10.90
N LEU A 290 51.46 -16.36 10.93
CA LEU A 290 52.16 -15.22 10.33
C LEU A 290 53.51 -14.93 11.01
N LYS A 291 53.66 -15.23 12.30
CA LYS A 291 54.92 -15.05 13.04
C LYS A 291 55.92 -16.19 12.81
N SER A 292 55.44 -17.38 12.50
CA SER A 292 56.25 -18.61 12.43
C SER A 292 56.84 -18.94 11.05
N GLY A 293 56.36 -18.35 9.95
CA GLY A 293 56.90 -18.64 8.62
C GLY A 293 56.62 -17.58 7.54
N ASP A 294 57.69 -17.05 6.95
CA ASP A 294 57.65 -16.03 5.88
C ASP A 294 56.90 -16.53 4.62
N ASP A 295 57.07 -17.80 4.23
CA ASP A 295 56.43 -18.37 3.02
C ASP A 295 54.90 -18.44 3.14
N PHE A 296 54.41 -18.79 4.33
CA PHE A 296 52.98 -18.84 4.61
C PHE A 296 52.35 -17.45 4.55
N GLN A 297 53.05 -16.43 5.07
CA GLN A 297 52.63 -15.04 4.98
C GLN A 297 52.45 -14.59 3.52
N LEU A 298 53.45 -14.83 2.66
CA LEU A 298 53.36 -14.47 1.24
C LEU A 298 52.19 -15.18 0.54
N GLN A 299 52.06 -16.49 0.74
CA GLN A 299 50.98 -17.26 0.11
C GLN A 299 49.59 -16.82 0.58
N LEU A 300 49.43 -16.48 1.87
CA LEU A 300 48.16 -15.98 2.41
C LEU A 300 47.79 -14.62 1.82
N TYR A 301 48.75 -13.72 1.66
CA TYR A 301 48.54 -12.42 0.99
C TYR A 301 48.14 -12.59 -0.47
N VAL A 302 48.85 -13.46 -1.21
CA VAL A 302 48.54 -13.75 -2.62
C VAL A 302 47.14 -14.36 -2.75
N LEU A 303 46.76 -15.28 -1.86
CA LEU A 303 45.42 -15.85 -1.82
C LEU A 303 44.36 -14.78 -1.55
N ALA A 304 44.59 -13.92 -0.54
CA ALA A 304 43.68 -12.84 -0.21
C ALA A 304 43.49 -11.87 -1.40
N LEU A 305 44.56 -11.54 -2.12
CA LEU A 305 44.52 -10.70 -3.33
C LEU A 305 43.71 -11.36 -4.45
N CYS A 306 43.97 -12.63 -4.74
CA CYS A 306 43.25 -13.37 -5.78
C CYS A 306 41.75 -13.45 -5.48
N GLU A 307 41.39 -13.69 -4.21
CA GLU A 307 39.99 -13.77 -3.76
C GLU A 307 39.28 -12.42 -3.81
N ASP A 308 39.96 -11.35 -3.41
CA ASP A 308 39.40 -10.00 -3.53
C ASP A 308 39.19 -9.62 -5.01
N LEU A 309 40.15 -9.92 -5.89
CA LEU A 309 39.98 -9.71 -7.33
C LEU A 309 38.86 -10.57 -7.92
N ARG A 310 38.71 -11.82 -7.47
CA ARG A 310 37.60 -12.70 -7.86
C ARG A 310 36.24 -12.14 -7.44
N ASP A 311 36.09 -11.65 -6.21
CA ASP A 311 34.83 -11.02 -5.74
C ASP A 311 34.51 -9.74 -6.51
N ASN A 312 35.53 -8.97 -6.92
CA ASN A 312 35.35 -7.78 -7.75
C ASN A 312 34.85 -8.09 -9.17
N HIS A 313 35.07 -9.31 -9.68
CA HIS A 313 34.69 -9.76 -11.03
C HIS A 313 33.61 -10.86 -11.05
N ARG A 314 33.00 -11.16 -9.91
CA ARG A 314 31.93 -12.16 -9.82
C ARG A 314 30.72 -11.76 -10.67
N ARG A 315 30.38 -12.58 -11.68
CA ARG A 315 29.26 -12.31 -12.61
C ARG A 315 27.91 -12.24 -11.90
N TRP A 316 27.59 -13.26 -11.10
CA TRP A 316 26.34 -13.39 -10.36
C TRP A 316 26.44 -12.82 -8.94
N SER A 317 26.94 -11.59 -8.83
CA SER A 317 26.76 -10.78 -7.62
C SER A 317 25.44 -10.02 -7.71
N TRP A 318 24.86 -9.60 -6.59
CA TRP A 318 23.67 -8.74 -6.56
C TRP A 318 23.79 -7.46 -7.42
N ASP A 319 24.99 -6.89 -7.57
CA ASP A 319 25.24 -5.70 -8.41
C ASP A 319 25.80 -6.04 -9.81
N LEU A 320 25.75 -7.32 -10.21
CA LEU A 320 26.25 -7.84 -11.49
C LEU A 320 27.67 -7.36 -11.85
N ARG A 321 28.57 -7.32 -10.85
CA ARG A 321 29.90 -6.70 -10.92
C ARG A 321 30.73 -7.24 -12.10
N GLY A 322 30.73 -8.55 -12.33
CA GLY A 322 31.43 -9.16 -13.46
C GLY A 322 30.91 -8.71 -14.82
N PHE A 323 29.60 -8.51 -14.97
CA PHE A 323 29.03 -7.96 -16.21
C PHE A 323 29.37 -6.48 -16.40
N LYS A 324 29.61 -5.73 -15.32
CA LYS A 324 30.04 -4.33 -15.35
C LYS A 324 31.55 -4.15 -15.53
N ARG A 325 32.35 -5.21 -15.38
CA ARG A 325 33.82 -5.23 -15.52
C ARG A 325 34.28 -6.22 -16.61
N PRO A 326 34.20 -5.85 -17.90
CA PRO A 326 34.43 -6.78 -19.01
C PRO A 326 35.91 -7.00 -19.39
N ARG A 327 36.88 -6.53 -18.59
CA ARG A 327 38.32 -6.70 -18.83
C ARG A 327 39.00 -7.14 -17.53
N PRO A 328 39.96 -8.10 -17.57
CA PRO A 328 40.63 -8.58 -16.38
C PRO A 328 41.53 -7.51 -15.73
N PRO A 329 41.82 -7.60 -14.43
CA PRO A 329 42.88 -6.86 -13.78
C PRO A 329 44.25 -7.33 -14.31
N VAL A 330 45.15 -6.39 -14.59
CA VAL A 330 46.49 -6.70 -15.11
C VAL A 330 47.57 -6.14 -14.18
N LEU A 331 48.48 -6.98 -13.71
CA LEU A 331 49.64 -6.59 -12.90
C LEU A 331 50.91 -6.61 -13.75
N PHE A 332 51.61 -5.48 -13.81
CA PHE A 332 52.88 -5.34 -14.52
C PHE A 332 54.04 -5.34 -13.53
N VAL A 333 55.09 -6.12 -13.81
CA VAL A 333 56.31 -6.22 -13.00
C VAL A 333 57.52 -5.94 -13.90
N PRO A 334 57.85 -4.66 -14.19
CA PRO A 334 58.78 -4.27 -15.24
C PRO A 334 60.25 -4.55 -14.97
N ARG A 335 60.63 -5.15 -13.83
CA ARG A 335 61.99 -5.66 -13.55
C ARG A 335 61.93 -6.73 -12.45
N ALA A 336 61.29 -7.88 -12.66
CA ALA A 336 61.15 -8.88 -11.60
C ALA A 336 62.50 -9.48 -11.21
N SER A 337 62.92 -9.30 -9.96
CA SER A 337 64.16 -9.83 -9.40
C SER A 337 63.96 -10.34 -7.97
N ALA A 338 65.00 -10.93 -7.39
CA ALA A 338 65.03 -11.24 -5.95
C ALA A 338 65.07 -9.99 -5.05
N ASP A 339 65.77 -8.96 -5.51
CA ASP A 339 65.98 -7.74 -4.72
C ASP A 339 64.67 -6.99 -4.46
N ASN A 340 63.71 -7.08 -5.39
CA ASN A 340 62.38 -6.49 -5.23
C ASN A 340 61.27 -7.51 -4.93
N GLY A 341 61.61 -8.79 -4.71
CA GLY A 341 60.65 -9.86 -4.43
C GLY A 341 59.76 -10.28 -5.61
N GLY A 342 60.02 -9.79 -6.83
CA GLY A 342 59.23 -10.10 -8.02
C GLY A 342 59.27 -11.58 -8.41
N ILE A 343 60.42 -12.25 -8.23
CA ILE A 343 60.57 -13.69 -8.49
C ILE A 343 59.72 -14.53 -7.51
N GLU A 344 59.77 -14.20 -6.22
CA GLU A 344 58.98 -14.88 -5.19
C GLU A 344 57.47 -14.62 -5.33
N LEU A 345 57.07 -13.43 -5.77
CA LEU A 345 55.67 -13.15 -6.13
C LEU A 345 55.17 -14.06 -7.27
N ILE A 346 55.96 -14.22 -8.33
CA ILE A 346 55.60 -15.06 -9.48
C ILE A 346 55.42 -16.52 -9.04
N LYS A 347 56.35 -17.05 -8.23
CA LYS A 347 56.27 -18.39 -7.65
C LYS A 347 55.01 -18.55 -6.79
N ALA A 348 54.77 -17.62 -5.86
CA ALA A 348 53.64 -17.67 -4.94
C ALA A 348 52.28 -17.62 -5.67
N VAL A 349 52.16 -16.81 -6.73
CA VAL A 349 50.93 -16.78 -7.58
C VAL A 349 50.70 -18.13 -8.25
N SER A 350 51.74 -18.73 -8.83
CA SER A 350 51.64 -20.06 -9.45
C SER A 350 51.29 -21.15 -8.41
N ASP A 351 51.88 -21.11 -7.23
CA ASP A 351 51.64 -22.10 -6.17
C ASP A 351 50.23 -22.01 -5.60
N VAL A 352 49.76 -20.80 -5.28
CA VAL A 352 48.40 -20.59 -4.75
C VAL A 352 47.34 -21.06 -5.75
N ARG A 353 47.51 -20.74 -7.04
CA ARG A 353 46.61 -21.20 -8.10
C ARG A 353 46.62 -22.72 -8.26
N SER A 354 47.78 -23.35 -8.11
CA SER A 354 47.93 -24.80 -8.20
C SER A 354 47.31 -25.54 -7.01
N ARG A 355 47.37 -24.97 -5.81
CA ARG A 355 46.81 -25.57 -4.59
C ARG A 355 45.29 -25.44 -4.48
N ARG A 356 44.71 -24.33 -4.94
CA ARG A 356 43.27 -24.06 -4.79
C ARG A 356 42.43 -24.56 -5.96
N SER A 357 43.03 -24.74 -7.14
CA SER A 357 42.32 -25.14 -8.37
C SER A 357 41.17 -24.20 -8.78
N GLU A 358 41.05 -23.02 -8.16
CA GLU A 358 40.03 -22.01 -8.45
C GLU A 358 40.62 -20.91 -9.34
N LEU A 359 39.95 -20.59 -10.44
CA LEU A 359 40.40 -19.56 -11.36
C LEU A 359 40.19 -18.16 -10.75
N ASP A 360 41.22 -17.32 -10.82
CA ASP A 360 41.15 -15.90 -10.49
C ASP A 360 41.38 -15.05 -11.77
N PRO A 361 40.92 -13.80 -11.80
CA PRO A 361 40.95 -13.00 -13.03
C PRO A 361 42.31 -12.33 -13.30
N LEU A 362 43.33 -12.47 -12.44
CA LEU A 362 44.58 -11.70 -12.53
C LEU A 362 45.47 -12.12 -13.71
N LEU A 363 45.74 -11.20 -14.62
CA LEU A 363 46.77 -11.37 -15.65
C LEU A 363 48.07 -10.71 -15.16
N LEU A 364 49.18 -11.45 -15.06
CA LEU A 364 50.46 -10.89 -14.63
C LEU A 364 51.42 -10.86 -15.82
N VAL A 365 52.07 -9.71 -16.06
CA VAL A 365 53.09 -9.52 -17.10
C VAL A 365 54.36 -9.02 -16.44
N ALA A 366 55.44 -9.78 -16.52
CA ALA A 366 56.72 -9.47 -15.90
C ALA A 366 57.84 -9.51 -16.94
N SER A 367 58.88 -8.70 -16.74
CA SER A 367 60.19 -8.89 -17.37
C SER A 367 61.15 -9.49 -16.35
N VAL A 368 61.95 -10.47 -16.76
CA VAL A 368 62.96 -11.15 -15.93
C VAL A 368 64.26 -11.17 -16.72
N ARG A 369 65.39 -10.87 -16.06
CA ARG A 369 66.73 -10.98 -16.69
C ARG A 369 66.98 -12.40 -17.14
N ALA A 370 67.67 -12.60 -18.25
CA ALA A 370 67.88 -13.95 -18.79
C ALA A 370 68.55 -14.88 -17.75
N ALA A 371 69.53 -14.36 -16.99
CA ALA A 371 70.22 -15.08 -15.92
C ALA A 371 69.32 -15.49 -14.73
N ASP A 372 68.21 -14.80 -14.51
CA ASP A 372 67.28 -15.05 -13.41
C ASP A 372 66.09 -15.95 -13.82
N VAL A 373 65.94 -16.30 -15.11
CA VAL A 373 64.82 -17.11 -15.63
C VAL A 373 64.80 -18.53 -15.06
N ASP A 374 65.97 -19.09 -14.77
CA ASP A 374 66.10 -20.43 -14.18
C ASP A 374 65.67 -20.46 -12.71
N ARG A 375 65.68 -19.30 -12.02
CA ARG A 375 65.11 -19.18 -10.67
C ARG A 375 63.59 -19.38 -10.66
N LEU A 376 62.94 -19.37 -11.82
CA LEU A 376 61.52 -19.70 -12.01
C LEU A 376 61.30 -21.20 -12.35
N GLN A 377 62.29 -22.06 -12.12
CA GLN A 377 62.17 -23.52 -12.17
C GLN A 377 62.23 -24.10 -10.75
N ARG A 378 61.56 -25.22 -10.51
CA ARG A 378 61.66 -25.99 -9.26
C ARG A 378 62.79 -27.03 -9.31
N SER A 379 63.21 -27.47 -10.50
CA SER A 379 64.37 -28.36 -10.76
C SER A 379 64.83 -28.22 -12.23
N SER A 380 66.10 -28.49 -12.55
CA SER A 380 66.61 -28.40 -13.93
C SER A 380 66.10 -29.55 -14.79
N VAL A 381 65.43 -29.26 -15.90
CA VAL A 381 65.07 -30.25 -16.93
C VAL A 381 65.46 -29.70 -18.30
N GLN A 382 66.21 -30.51 -19.06
CA GLN A 382 66.45 -30.31 -20.49
C GLN A 382 65.30 -31.00 -21.25
N ASP A 383 64.38 -30.22 -21.80
CA ASP A 383 63.75 -30.58 -23.08
C ASP A 383 63.07 -29.36 -23.74
N ALA A 384 63.46 -29.12 -24.99
CA ALA A 384 62.97 -28.06 -25.85
C ALA A 384 61.94 -28.64 -26.84
N GLY A 385 60.75 -28.05 -26.97
CA GLY A 385 59.84 -28.56 -28.01
C GLY A 385 58.44 -27.99 -28.21
N THR A 386 57.95 -27.01 -27.44
CA THR A 386 56.64 -26.40 -27.73
C THR A 386 56.67 -24.90 -27.59
N ALA A 387 56.12 -24.19 -28.58
CA ALA A 387 55.96 -22.73 -28.52
C ALA A 387 55.15 -22.36 -27.25
N PRO A 388 55.68 -21.51 -26.35
CA PRO A 388 55.12 -21.29 -25.00
C PRO A 388 53.62 -20.95 -24.95
N TRP A 389 53.11 -20.30 -25.99
CA TRP A 389 51.72 -19.86 -26.08
C TRP A 389 50.74 -20.89 -26.64
N THR A 390 51.16 -21.80 -27.53
CA THR A 390 50.25 -22.80 -28.13
C THR A 390 49.83 -23.82 -27.09
N TRP A 391 50.79 -24.26 -26.27
CA TRP A 391 50.54 -25.13 -25.13
C TRP A 391 49.52 -24.52 -24.15
N TYR A 392 49.70 -23.26 -23.77
CA TYR A 392 48.80 -22.61 -22.82
C TYR A 392 47.36 -22.52 -23.35
N GLN A 393 47.21 -22.26 -24.65
CA GLN A 393 45.91 -22.21 -25.32
C GLN A 393 45.23 -23.58 -25.39
N GLU A 394 45.98 -24.64 -25.69
CA GLU A 394 45.47 -26.02 -25.70
C GLU A 394 45.06 -26.47 -24.29
N TRP A 395 45.90 -26.19 -23.29
CA TRP A 395 45.57 -26.45 -21.89
C TRP A 395 44.32 -25.70 -21.45
N GLY A 396 44.23 -24.39 -21.75
CA GLY A 396 43.07 -23.58 -21.41
C GLY A 396 41.77 -24.05 -22.06
N ARG A 397 41.82 -24.64 -23.27
CA ARG A 397 40.66 -25.25 -23.94
C ARG A 397 40.23 -26.59 -23.33
N ASN A 398 41.18 -27.38 -22.82
CA ASN A 398 40.95 -28.72 -22.29
C ASN A 398 40.69 -28.76 -20.78
N LEU A 399 40.61 -27.59 -20.13
CA LEU A 399 40.47 -27.46 -18.69
C LEU A 399 39.04 -27.81 -18.25
N ARG A 400 38.84 -29.01 -17.70
CA ARG A 400 37.69 -29.29 -16.83
C ARG A 400 37.95 -28.55 -15.51
N ALA A 401 36.97 -27.77 -15.04
CA ALA A 401 37.12 -26.90 -13.88
C ALA A 401 37.84 -27.63 -12.72
N GLY A 402 39.04 -27.15 -12.36
CA GLY A 402 39.75 -27.63 -11.17
C GLY A 402 41.08 -28.38 -11.39
N GLN A 403 41.58 -28.55 -12.62
CA GLN A 403 42.87 -29.21 -12.86
C GLN A 403 43.97 -28.20 -13.16
N SER A 404 44.98 -28.12 -12.28
CA SER A 404 46.26 -27.48 -12.60
C SER A 404 46.97 -28.27 -13.70
N PRO A 405 47.77 -27.64 -14.58
CA PRO A 405 48.52 -28.36 -15.59
C PRO A 405 49.53 -29.28 -14.89
N SER A 406 49.36 -30.59 -15.06
CA SER A 406 50.32 -31.60 -14.60
C SER A 406 51.46 -31.73 -15.60
N ARG A 407 52.40 -30.78 -15.60
CA ARG A 407 53.76 -31.05 -16.12
C ARG A 407 54.61 -31.65 -15.01
N ALA A 408 55.71 -32.30 -15.41
CA ALA A 408 56.72 -32.86 -14.52
C ALA A 408 57.02 -31.91 -13.34
N LEU A 409 57.32 -32.47 -12.17
CA LEU A 409 57.49 -31.81 -10.86
C LEU A 409 58.38 -30.53 -10.83
N ALA A 410 59.06 -30.22 -11.93
CA ALA A 410 60.10 -29.21 -12.10
C ALA A 410 59.65 -27.82 -12.65
N GLU A 411 58.47 -27.66 -13.27
CA GLU A 411 58.03 -26.35 -13.85
C GLU A 411 56.93 -25.65 -13.04
N LEU A 412 56.88 -24.31 -13.11
CA LEU A 412 55.78 -23.49 -12.56
C LEU A 412 54.59 -23.50 -13.53
N PRO A 413 53.47 -24.18 -13.21
CA PRO A 413 52.40 -24.48 -14.16
C PRO A 413 51.66 -23.26 -14.76
N TRP A 414 51.65 -22.12 -14.08
CA TRP A 414 50.90 -20.94 -14.53
C TRP A 414 51.77 -19.91 -15.26
N VAL A 415 53.07 -20.20 -15.42
CA VAL A 415 54.07 -19.27 -15.93
C VAL A 415 54.41 -19.59 -17.38
N ILE A 416 54.14 -18.64 -18.28
CA ILE A 416 54.54 -18.69 -19.70
C ILE A 416 55.82 -17.87 -19.85
N LYS A 417 56.94 -18.54 -20.12
CA LYS A 417 58.22 -17.89 -20.44
C LYS A 417 58.25 -17.58 -21.93
N VAL A 418 58.41 -16.31 -22.29
CA VAL A 418 58.41 -15.85 -23.68
C VAL A 418 59.79 -15.28 -24.00
N PRO A 419 60.66 -16.04 -24.69
CA PRO A 419 61.93 -15.53 -25.14
C PRO A 419 61.70 -14.51 -26.26
N LEU A 420 62.35 -13.35 -26.14
CA LEU A 420 62.32 -12.27 -27.11
C LEU A 420 63.69 -12.16 -27.76
N ARG A 421 63.71 -12.30 -29.08
CA ARG A 421 64.93 -12.17 -29.88
C ARG A 421 65.35 -10.71 -29.97
N ALA A 422 66.64 -10.43 -29.78
CA ALA A 422 67.16 -9.05 -29.75
C ALA A 422 66.90 -8.27 -31.06
N ASP A 423 66.92 -8.95 -32.21
CA ASP A 423 66.62 -8.37 -33.54
C ASP A 423 65.18 -7.83 -33.66
N ARG A 424 64.24 -8.38 -32.88
CA ARG A 424 62.82 -7.97 -32.87
C ARG A 424 62.46 -6.96 -31.78
N LEU A 425 63.42 -6.60 -30.92
CA LEU A 425 63.28 -5.60 -29.86
C LEU A 425 63.72 -4.19 -30.31
N VAL A 426 64.34 -4.08 -31.50
CA VAL A 426 64.75 -2.80 -32.07
C VAL A 426 63.52 -1.96 -32.44
N VAL A 427 63.49 -0.72 -31.96
CA VAL A 427 62.49 0.29 -32.34
C VAL A 427 62.79 0.71 -33.78
N SER A 428 61.90 0.35 -34.72
CA SER A 428 62.03 0.78 -36.11
C SER A 428 61.49 2.21 -36.27
N GLU A 429 62.32 3.13 -36.80
CA GLU A 429 61.93 4.53 -37.05
C GLU A 429 60.77 4.67 -38.05
N GLU A 430 60.55 3.68 -38.92
CA GLU A 430 59.47 3.66 -39.91
C GLU A 430 58.21 2.90 -39.43
N ALA A 431 58.24 2.24 -38.27
CA ALA A 431 57.13 1.42 -37.81
C ALA A 431 55.96 2.28 -37.33
N ARG A 432 54.88 2.34 -38.14
CA ARG A 432 53.56 2.82 -37.70
C ARG A 432 53.18 2.12 -36.40
N ARG A 433 53.02 2.87 -35.30
CA ARG A 433 52.59 2.34 -33.99
C ARG A 433 51.36 1.45 -34.16
N GLN A 434 51.51 0.16 -33.90
CA GLN A 434 50.40 -0.79 -33.99
C GLN A 434 49.60 -0.76 -32.68
N CYS A 435 48.28 -0.63 -32.81
CA CYS A 435 47.33 -0.68 -31.70
C CYS A 435 46.38 -1.87 -31.92
N VAL A 436 46.48 -2.88 -31.06
CA VAL A 436 45.57 -4.03 -31.05
C VAL A 436 44.70 -3.90 -29.81
N ARG A 437 43.38 -3.81 -29.99
CA ARG A 437 42.42 -3.65 -28.89
C ARG A 437 41.21 -4.56 -29.07
N ALA A 438 40.87 -5.34 -28.06
CA ALA A 438 39.57 -6.00 -28.01
C ALA A 438 38.46 -4.96 -27.83
N THR A 439 37.42 -5.00 -28.68
CA THR A 439 36.26 -4.07 -28.64
C THR A 439 35.70 -3.97 -27.22
N ALA A 440 35.23 -2.83 -26.73
CA ALA A 440 34.69 -2.70 -25.37
C ALA A 440 33.38 -1.92 -25.37
N ARG A 441 32.28 -2.60 -25.66
CA ARG A 441 30.93 -2.02 -25.50
C ARG A 441 30.46 -2.18 -24.05
N PRO A 442 29.84 -1.15 -23.45
CA PRO A 442 29.19 -1.31 -22.15
C PRO A 442 28.08 -2.37 -22.25
N THR A 443 27.94 -3.20 -21.22
CA THR A 443 26.88 -4.24 -21.17
C THR A 443 25.52 -3.62 -20.86
N ALA A 444 24.43 -4.19 -21.39
CA ALA A 444 23.06 -3.78 -21.03
C ALA A 444 22.82 -3.85 -19.51
N ALA A 445 23.49 -4.78 -18.82
CA ALA A 445 23.50 -4.87 -17.36
C ALA A 445 23.98 -3.56 -16.68
N ARG A 446 24.87 -2.79 -17.29
CA ARG A 446 25.32 -1.51 -16.73
C ARG A 446 24.24 -0.43 -16.81
N LEU A 447 23.36 -0.49 -17.81
CA LEU A 447 22.22 0.41 -17.97
C LEU A 447 21.08 -0.04 -17.06
N VAL A 448 20.62 -1.29 -17.21
CA VAL A 448 19.45 -1.85 -16.50
C VAL A 448 19.66 -1.92 -14.98
N TRP A 449 20.87 -2.26 -14.52
CA TRP A 449 21.21 -2.30 -13.10
C TRP A 449 21.94 -1.04 -12.64
N SER A 450 21.49 0.13 -13.12
CA SER A 450 21.94 1.42 -12.61
C SER A 450 21.02 1.93 -11.51
N VAL A 451 21.55 2.79 -10.62
CA VAL A 451 20.73 3.49 -9.62
C VAL A 451 19.63 4.32 -10.31
N HIS A 452 19.93 4.89 -11.49
CA HIS A 452 18.95 5.67 -12.25
C HIS A 452 17.78 4.81 -12.76
N THR A 453 18.03 3.59 -13.24
CA THR A 453 16.96 2.67 -13.65
C THR A 453 16.14 2.19 -12.46
N LEU A 454 16.76 1.90 -11.32
CA LEU A 454 16.04 1.56 -10.09
C LEU A 454 15.15 2.72 -9.62
N VAL A 455 15.67 3.95 -9.65
CA VAL A 455 14.90 5.16 -9.32
C VAL A 455 13.76 5.34 -10.31
N LEU A 456 13.99 5.18 -11.61
CA LEU A 456 12.95 5.30 -12.64
C LEU A 456 11.85 4.24 -12.45
N VAL A 457 12.21 2.97 -12.24
CA VAL A 457 11.24 1.89 -12.02
C VAL A 457 10.44 2.12 -10.75
N THR A 458 11.10 2.51 -9.66
CA THR A 458 10.41 2.85 -8.40
C THR A 458 9.47 4.05 -8.60
N ALA A 459 9.91 5.08 -9.33
CA ALA A 459 9.07 6.24 -9.66
C ALA A 459 7.84 5.82 -10.49
N LEU A 460 8.03 4.99 -11.52
CA LEU A 460 6.92 4.50 -12.35
C LEU A 460 5.92 3.66 -11.54
N ILE A 461 6.39 2.79 -10.64
CA ILE A 461 5.52 2.01 -9.75
C ILE A 461 4.77 2.94 -8.80
N ALA A 462 5.47 3.90 -8.17
CA ALA A 462 4.85 4.86 -7.27
C ALA A 462 3.79 5.72 -7.98
N THR A 463 4.08 6.19 -9.20
CA THR A 463 3.11 6.91 -10.04
C THR A 463 1.93 6.01 -10.40
N GLY A 464 2.15 4.77 -10.80
CA GLY A 464 1.08 3.82 -11.11
C GLY A 464 0.15 3.56 -9.92
N VAL A 465 0.72 3.35 -8.72
CA VAL A 465 -0.04 3.20 -7.47
C VAL A 465 -0.80 4.47 -7.12
N ALA A 466 -0.19 5.65 -7.26
CA ALA A 466 -0.86 6.92 -7.00
C ALA A 466 -2.04 7.17 -7.95
N LEU A 467 -1.87 6.87 -9.25
CA LEU A 467 -2.95 6.98 -10.24
C LEU A 467 -4.08 5.99 -9.95
N HIS A 468 -3.76 4.74 -9.60
CA HIS A 468 -4.77 3.74 -9.26
C HIS A 468 -5.52 4.09 -7.97
N ALA A 469 -4.81 4.57 -6.95
CA ALA A 469 -5.41 5.05 -5.71
C ALA A 469 -6.34 6.25 -5.96
N GLY A 470 -5.95 7.18 -6.84
CA GLY A 470 -6.80 8.29 -7.29
C GLY A 470 -8.08 7.81 -7.97
N GLU A 471 -7.98 6.85 -8.91
CA GLU A 471 -9.15 6.27 -9.57
C GLU A 471 -10.11 5.59 -8.57
N LEU A 472 -9.57 4.86 -7.59
CA LEU A 472 -10.38 4.24 -6.55
C LEU A 472 -11.06 5.28 -5.65
N ALA A 473 -10.34 6.34 -5.28
CA ALA A 473 -10.86 7.43 -4.45
C ALA A 473 -11.93 8.26 -5.16
N ASP A 474 -11.86 8.38 -6.49
CA ASP A 474 -12.87 9.07 -7.29
C ASP A 474 -14.15 8.23 -7.47
N ARG A 475 -14.04 6.91 -7.46
CA ARG A 475 -15.18 6.00 -7.70
C ARG A 475 -15.89 5.54 -6.42
N TYR A 476 -15.15 5.27 -5.36
CA TYR A 476 -15.67 4.63 -4.13
C TYR A 476 -15.58 5.57 -2.93
N CYS A 477 -16.47 5.40 -1.94
CA CYS A 477 -16.47 6.30 -0.79
C CYS A 477 -15.34 6.04 0.21
N SER A 478 -14.84 4.80 0.26
CA SER A 478 -13.73 4.41 1.13
C SER A 478 -12.71 3.64 0.30
N SER A 479 -11.50 4.16 0.22
CA SER A 479 -10.40 3.58 -0.54
C SER A 479 -9.08 3.67 0.21
N SER A 480 -8.18 2.77 -0.13
CA SER A 480 -6.78 2.69 0.28
C SER A 480 -5.91 2.68 -0.98
N LEU A 481 -4.58 2.62 -0.81
CA LEU A 481 -3.65 2.64 -1.95
C LEU A 481 -3.89 1.53 -3.00
N LEU A 482 -4.45 0.38 -2.59
CA LEU A 482 -4.59 -0.81 -3.45
C LEU A 482 -6.00 -1.43 -3.46
N SER A 483 -6.88 -0.98 -2.58
CA SER A 483 -8.22 -1.56 -2.46
C SER A 483 -9.25 -0.52 -2.05
N ALA A 484 -10.52 -0.78 -2.33
CA ALA A 484 -11.62 0.09 -1.96
C ALA A 484 -12.84 -0.72 -1.56
N ASN A 485 -13.71 -0.12 -0.75
CA ASN A 485 -15.02 -0.67 -0.48
C ASN A 485 -15.91 -0.53 -1.71
N ARG A 486 -16.23 -1.66 -2.34
CA ARG A 486 -17.05 -1.69 -3.56
C ARG A 486 -18.55 -1.69 -3.32
N ASP A 487 -18.97 -1.64 -2.06
CA ASP A 487 -20.37 -1.57 -1.64
C ASP A 487 -20.90 -0.15 -1.55
N THR A 488 -20.02 0.84 -1.72
CA THR A 488 -20.39 2.25 -1.81
C THR A 488 -19.72 2.96 -2.96
N VAL A 489 -20.45 3.79 -3.67
CA VAL A 489 -19.99 4.54 -4.85
C VAL A 489 -20.23 6.03 -4.67
N ARG A 490 -19.36 6.84 -5.29
CA ARG A 490 -19.52 8.29 -5.35
C ARG A 490 -20.41 8.63 -6.55
N LEU A 491 -21.61 9.16 -6.30
CA LEU A 491 -22.55 9.56 -7.34
C LEU A 491 -23.03 10.99 -7.11
N ARG A 492 -23.33 11.71 -8.18
CA ARG A 492 -23.79 13.09 -8.13
C ARG A 492 -25.27 13.14 -8.48
N ALA A 493 -26.11 13.71 -7.60
CA ALA A 493 -27.50 14.01 -7.97
C ALA A 493 -27.57 15.05 -9.11
N PRO A 494 -28.61 15.02 -9.96
CA PRO A 494 -28.83 16.06 -10.96
C PRO A 494 -28.85 17.45 -10.32
N GLY A 495 -28.03 18.39 -10.82
CA GLY A 495 -27.92 19.75 -10.28
C GLY A 495 -27.02 19.91 -9.04
N ALA A 496 -26.50 18.82 -8.46
CA ALA A 496 -25.56 18.88 -7.34
C ALA A 496 -24.13 19.21 -7.82
N SER A 497 -23.38 20.02 -7.05
CA SER A 497 -21.98 20.34 -7.35
C SER A 497 -21.01 19.24 -6.92
N GLU A 498 -21.37 18.45 -5.93
CA GLU A 498 -20.49 17.48 -5.27
C GLU A 498 -21.09 16.08 -5.28
N PRO A 499 -20.25 15.03 -5.26
CA PRO A 499 -20.73 13.66 -5.15
C PRO A 499 -21.16 13.31 -3.73
N GLU A 500 -22.18 12.48 -3.64
CA GLU A 500 -22.70 11.84 -2.44
C GLU A 500 -22.17 10.40 -2.33
N CYS A 501 -22.12 9.86 -1.12
CA CYS A 501 -21.77 8.46 -0.90
C CYS A 501 -23.00 7.56 -0.89
N ILE A 502 -23.15 6.74 -1.92
CA ILE A 502 -24.34 5.91 -2.16
C ILE A 502 -23.99 4.43 -2.02
N GLY A 503 -24.84 3.64 -1.36
CA GLY A 503 -24.65 2.20 -1.22
C GLY A 503 -24.83 1.70 0.21
N ILE A 504 -24.09 0.68 0.63
CA ILE A 504 -24.17 0.09 1.98
C ILE A 504 -22.90 0.36 2.79
N ALA A 505 -23.07 0.81 4.03
CA ALA A 505 -22.01 0.88 5.03
C ALA A 505 -21.60 -0.53 5.50
N ALA A 506 -20.75 -1.20 4.71
CA ALA A 506 -20.02 -2.40 5.10
C ALA A 506 -18.60 -2.04 5.55
N GLY A 507 -18.04 -2.77 6.52
CA GLY A 507 -16.68 -2.52 7.03
C GLY A 507 -16.54 -1.14 7.69
N ASP A 508 -15.57 -0.34 7.24
CA ASP A 508 -15.18 0.92 7.88
C ASP A 508 -15.90 2.17 7.30
N VAL A 509 -16.94 1.99 6.47
CA VAL A 509 -17.68 3.12 5.88
C VAL A 509 -18.65 3.71 6.90
N ARG A 510 -18.66 5.04 7.02
CA ARG A 510 -19.65 5.83 7.76
C ARG A 510 -20.23 6.90 6.85
N PHE A 511 -21.56 7.05 6.83
CA PHE A 511 -22.19 8.11 6.06
C PHE A 511 -22.09 9.46 6.79
N SER A 512 -21.89 9.47 8.10
CA SER A 512 -21.60 10.70 8.86
C SER A 512 -20.40 11.48 8.34
N ASP A 513 -19.38 10.78 7.83
CA ASP A 513 -18.14 11.37 7.28
C ASP A 513 -18.39 12.16 5.99
N TRP A 514 -19.57 11.99 5.39
CA TRP A 514 -20.00 12.63 4.14
C TRP A 514 -20.99 13.78 4.36
N LEU A 515 -21.40 14.04 5.60
CA LEU A 515 -22.21 15.21 5.95
C LEU A 515 -21.29 16.45 6.05
N LYS A 516 -21.67 17.57 5.41
CA LYS A 516 -20.86 18.79 5.39
C LYS A 516 -21.38 19.86 6.36
N GLY A 517 -20.46 20.43 7.15
CA GLY A 517 -20.61 21.71 7.87
C GLY A 517 -21.59 21.73 9.03
N GLY A 518 -21.12 21.60 10.29
CA GLY A 518 -21.91 21.90 11.50
C GLY A 518 -23.17 21.06 11.77
N GLU A 519 -23.66 20.30 10.79
CA GLU A 519 -24.81 19.39 10.88
C GLU A 519 -24.51 18.11 11.68
N GLN A 520 -23.26 17.97 12.12
CA GLN A 520 -22.80 16.98 13.10
C GLN A 520 -23.13 17.41 14.54
N ALA A 521 -23.47 18.68 14.80
CA ALA A 521 -23.84 19.17 16.13
C ALA A 521 -25.38 19.36 16.24
N PRO A 522 -26.00 18.94 17.35
CA PRO A 522 -27.39 19.28 17.65
C PRO A 522 -27.51 20.81 17.72
N GLY A 523 -28.21 21.40 16.76
CA GLY A 523 -28.67 22.78 16.88
C GLY A 523 -29.83 22.86 17.89
N PRO A 524 -30.11 24.02 18.46
CA PRO A 524 -31.16 24.19 19.48
C PRO A 524 -32.56 23.75 19.05
N ASP A 525 -32.81 23.62 17.73
CA ASP A 525 -34.08 23.18 17.13
C ASP A 525 -34.03 21.77 16.49
N ARG A 526 -33.00 20.96 16.76
CA ARG A 526 -32.75 19.66 16.11
C ARG A 526 -32.97 18.47 17.05
N LEU A 527 -33.27 17.30 16.45
CA LEU A 527 -33.31 15.99 17.10
C LEU A 527 -32.16 15.83 18.12
N PRO A 528 -32.39 15.14 19.26
CA PRO A 528 -31.38 15.00 20.30
C PRO A 528 -30.28 13.97 19.97
N TRP A 529 -30.32 13.38 18.77
CA TRP A 529 -29.31 12.45 18.26
C TRP A 529 -28.82 12.84 16.86
N THR A 530 -27.57 12.49 16.58
CA THR A 530 -26.92 12.71 15.27
C THR A 530 -26.77 11.39 14.50
N LEU A 531 -26.50 11.49 13.19
CA LEU A 531 -26.22 10.31 12.36
C LEU A 531 -25.01 9.52 12.90
N GLU A 532 -23.91 10.21 13.21
CA GLU A 532 -22.69 9.59 13.74
C GLU A 532 -22.96 8.79 15.02
N GLN A 533 -23.73 9.36 15.96
CA GLN A 533 -24.09 8.68 17.21
C GLN A 533 -24.90 7.41 16.96
N LEU A 534 -25.85 7.43 16.02
CA LEU A 534 -26.64 6.26 15.67
C LEU A 534 -25.80 5.20 14.93
N GLU A 535 -24.97 5.60 13.96
CA GLU A 535 -24.06 4.69 13.25
C GLU A 535 -23.11 3.99 14.23
N GLU A 536 -22.55 4.73 15.19
CA GLU A 536 -21.66 4.18 16.21
C GLU A 536 -22.38 3.20 17.15
N ARG A 537 -23.60 3.52 17.59
CA ARG A 537 -24.41 2.64 18.43
C ARG A 537 -24.82 1.36 17.71
N ILE A 538 -25.22 1.45 16.45
CA ILE A 538 -25.55 0.29 15.60
C ILE A 538 -24.31 -0.57 15.38
N ARG A 539 -23.16 0.04 15.08
CA ARG A 539 -21.89 -0.67 14.90
C ARG A 539 -21.49 -1.44 16.17
N LYS A 540 -21.66 -0.82 17.34
CA LYS A 540 -21.42 -1.49 18.63
C LYS A 540 -22.38 -2.66 18.84
N ALA A 541 -23.69 -2.46 18.65
CA ALA A 541 -24.69 -3.52 18.78
C ALA A 541 -24.45 -4.69 17.81
N ASN A 542 -24.02 -4.39 16.58
CA ASN A 542 -23.63 -5.40 15.60
C ASN A 542 -22.42 -6.22 16.08
N ALA A 543 -21.39 -5.57 16.60
CA ALA A 543 -20.20 -6.25 17.10
C ALA A 543 -20.52 -7.16 18.30
N GLU A 544 -21.42 -6.72 19.19
CA GLU A 544 -21.92 -7.52 20.31
C GLU A 544 -22.67 -8.76 19.81
N VAL A 545 -23.59 -8.62 18.84
CA VAL A 545 -24.30 -9.78 18.24
C VAL A 545 -23.33 -10.77 17.59
N LEU A 546 -22.37 -10.30 16.80
CA LEU A 546 -21.42 -11.16 16.12
C LEU A 546 -20.50 -11.91 17.10
N ARG A 547 -20.26 -11.35 18.28
CA ARG A 547 -19.45 -11.97 19.33
C ARG A 547 -20.28 -12.94 20.17
N ASP A 548 -21.49 -12.54 20.56
CA ASP A 548 -22.29 -13.23 21.57
C ASP A 548 -23.24 -14.28 20.95
N ASN A 549 -23.63 -14.11 19.68
CA ASN A 549 -24.54 -15.01 18.95
C ASN A 549 -24.04 -15.29 17.51
N PRO A 550 -22.80 -15.78 17.31
CA PRO A 550 -22.21 -15.93 15.98
C PRO A 550 -22.97 -16.88 15.05
N ASP A 551 -23.73 -17.83 15.60
CA ASP A 551 -24.44 -18.87 14.82
C ASP A 551 -25.96 -18.66 14.71
N ASN A 552 -26.53 -17.67 15.40
CA ASN A 552 -27.98 -17.41 15.41
C ASN A 552 -28.29 -15.92 15.36
N TYR A 553 -28.06 -15.31 14.20
CA TYR A 553 -28.44 -13.93 13.93
C TYR A 553 -28.92 -13.74 12.50
N VAL A 554 -29.68 -12.67 12.28
CA VAL A 554 -30.08 -12.20 10.96
C VAL A 554 -29.60 -10.78 10.73
N THR A 555 -29.30 -10.47 9.48
CA THR A 555 -28.90 -9.14 9.04
C THR A 555 -30.07 -8.48 8.29
N VAL A 556 -30.37 -7.24 8.63
CA VAL A 556 -31.31 -6.39 7.87
C VAL A 556 -30.59 -5.15 7.39
N VAL A 557 -31.05 -4.56 6.28
CA VAL A 557 -30.55 -3.27 5.81
C VAL A 557 -31.59 -2.19 6.06
N TYR A 558 -31.23 -1.13 6.78
CA TYR A 558 -31.99 0.12 6.76
C TYR A 558 -31.60 0.92 5.50
N ALA A 559 -32.57 1.28 4.69
CA ALA A 559 -32.39 2.02 3.45
C ALA A 559 -33.06 3.40 3.54
N GLY A 560 -32.26 4.47 3.64
CA GLY A 560 -32.76 5.82 3.90
C GLY A 560 -31.95 6.96 3.26
N PRO A 561 -32.48 8.20 3.30
CA PRO A 561 -31.80 9.39 2.80
C PRO A 561 -30.84 9.94 3.87
N LEU A 562 -29.56 9.59 3.78
CA LEU A 562 -28.51 9.94 4.75
C LEU A 562 -27.48 10.92 4.14
N SER A 563 -27.88 11.72 3.15
CA SER A 563 -27.08 12.79 2.57
C SER A 563 -27.78 14.13 2.67
N THR A 564 -27.01 15.22 2.67
CA THR A 564 -27.51 16.60 2.71
C THR A 564 -27.16 17.35 1.42
N SER A 565 -27.95 18.36 1.11
CA SER A 565 -27.65 19.33 0.06
C SER A 565 -27.46 20.70 0.69
N PRO A 566 -26.37 21.43 0.44
CA PRO A 566 -26.21 22.79 0.94
C PRO A 566 -27.14 23.81 0.27
N ARG A 567 -27.69 23.49 -0.91
CA ARG A 567 -28.52 24.40 -1.73
C ARG A 567 -30.02 24.16 -1.54
N GLU A 568 -30.40 22.90 -1.39
CA GLU A 568 -31.76 22.50 -1.06
C GLU A 568 -31.80 22.43 0.47
N ARG A 569 -32.72 23.09 1.17
CA ARG A 569 -32.82 22.96 2.65
C ARG A 569 -33.35 21.57 3.06
N THR A 570 -32.95 20.53 2.34
CA THR A 570 -33.35 19.14 2.51
C THR A 570 -32.49 18.54 3.60
N SER A 571 -33.09 18.42 4.77
CA SER A 571 -32.44 17.90 5.97
C SER A 571 -32.42 16.36 5.96
N PRO A 572 -31.31 15.71 6.35
CA PRO A 572 -31.24 14.26 6.52
C PRO A 572 -32.04 13.80 7.75
N VAL A 573 -32.64 14.73 8.49
CA VAL A 573 -33.51 14.51 9.65
C VAL A 573 -34.48 13.36 9.44
N LYS A 574 -35.07 13.22 8.23
CA LYS A 574 -35.94 12.08 7.89
C LYS A 574 -35.23 10.73 8.09
N GLY A 575 -34.06 10.57 7.47
CA GLY A 575 -33.29 9.33 7.58
C GLY A 575 -32.77 9.09 9.01
N ILE A 576 -32.49 10.16 9.75
CA ILE A 576 -32.01 10.11 11.13
C ILE A 576 -33.12 9.65 12.11
N GLU A 577 -34.37 10.11 11.96
CA GLU A 577 -35.51 9.63 12.76
C GLU A 577 -35.81 8.15 12.53
N GLU A 578 -35.88 7.74 11.26
CA GLU A 578 -36.10 6.34 10.92
C GLU A 578 -34.95 5.45 11.44
N LEU A 579 -33.70 5.88 11.29
CA LEU A 579 -32.54 5.15 11.80
C LEU A 579 -32.56 5.03 13.33
N ALA A 580 -33.04 6.05 14.05
CA ALA A 580 -33.24 5.98 15.50
C ALA A 580 -34.27 4.91 15.88
N GLY A 581 -35.37 4.81 15.12
CA GLY A 581 -36.37 3.74 15.29
C GLY A 581 -35.79 2.35 15.06
N VAL A 582 -34.96 2.19 14.02
CA VAL A 582 -34.25 0.94 13.73
C VAL A 582 -33.28 0.58 14.85
N HIS A 583 -32.46 1.53 15.31
CA HIS A 583 -31.53 1.30 16.41
C HIS A 583 -32.27 0.91 17.70
N LEU A 584 -33.37 1.59 18.00
CA LEU A 584 -34.20 1.29 19.16
C LEU A 584 -34.72 -0.15 19.10
N ALA A 585 -35.29 -0.56 17.98
CA ALA A 585 -35.77 -1.93 17.80
C ALA A 585 -34.62 -2.94 17.94
N GLN A 586 -33.45 -2.66 17.36
CA GLN A 586 -32.25 -3.49 17.48
C GLN A 586 -31.82 -3.66 18.93
N ALA A 587 -31.74 -2.58 19.70
CA ALA A 587 -31.33 -2.60 21.10
C ALA A 587 -32.28 -3.47 21.95
N VAL A 588 -33.59 -3.39 21.70
CA VAL A 588 -34.60 -4.20 22.39
C VAL A 588 -34.53 -5.67 21.97
N ILE A 589 -34.41 -5.94 20.67
CA ILE A 589 -34.33 -7.31 20.13
C ILE A 589 -33.12 -8.03 20.70
N ASN A 590 -31.93 -7.43 20.61
CA ASN A 590 -30.67 -8.07 20.99
C ASN A 590 -30.56 -8.34 22.50
N LYS A 591 -31.41 -7.72 23.32
CA LYS A 591 -31.50 -7.98 24.76
C LYS A 591 -32.56 -9.02 25.13
N ARG A 592 -33.61 -9.19 24.32
CA ARG A 592 -34.81 -9.96 24.69
C ARG A 592 -35.03 -11.23 23.86
N ARG A 593 -34.35 -11.38 22.73
CA ARG A 593 -34.50 -12.52 21.80
C ARG A 593 -33.18 -13.29 21.68
N SER A 594 -33.25 -14.58 21.39
CA SER A 594 -32.08 -15.42 21.14
C SER A 594 -31.50 -15.21 19.73
N THR A 595 -32.36 -15.06 18.72
CA THR A 595 -31.92 -14.70 17.36
C THR A 595 -31.52 -13.23 17.33
N GLY A 596 -30.22 -12.96 17.24
CA GLY A 596 -29.67 -11.60 17.20
C GLY A 596 -30.05 -10.84 15.92
N LEU A 597 -30.04 -9.51 16.01
CA LEU A 597 -30.25 -8.60 14.89
C LEU A 597 -28.98 -7.78 14.61
N ARG A 598 -28.42 -7.99 13.43
CA ARG A 598 -27.41 -7.13 12.81
C ARG A 598 -28.09 -6.16 11.85
N VAL A 599 -27.75 -4.88 11.95
CA VAL A 599 -28.29 -3.83 11.08
C VAL A 599 -27.16 -3.25 10.23
N LEU A 600 -27.32 -3.32 8.92
CA LEU A 600 -26.49 -2.56 7.97
C LEU A 600 -27.24 -1.31 7.53
N ILE A 601 -26.50 -0.24 7.29
CA ILE A 601 -27.06 1.05 6.91
C ILE A 601 -26.80 1.24 5.43
N ALA A 602 -27.80 1.69 4.68
CA ALA A 602 -27.69 2.00 3.27
C ALA A 602 -28.24 3.40 2.97
N ASN A 603 -27.49 4.14 2.16
CA ASN A 603 -27.81 5.50 1.78
C ASN A 603 -28.25 5.58 0.32
N GLY A 604 -29.46 6.12 0.11
CA GLY A 604 -30.02 6.42 -1.21
C GLY A 604 -29.73 7.83 -1.72
N GLY A 605 -28.93 8.61 -0.99
CA GLY A 605 -28.62 10.01 -1.31
C GLY A 605 -29.71 10.99 -0.84
N VAL A 606 -29.55 12.26 -1.21
CA VAL A 606 -30.50 13.33 -0.90
C VAL A 606 -31.87 12.91 -1.43
N ASP A 607 -32.88 12.92 -0.55
CA ASP A 607 -34.26 12.55 -0.88
C ASP A 607 -34.46 11.15 -1.51
N MET A 608 -33.49 10.24 -1.37
CA MET A 608 -33.46 8.92 -2.01
C MET A 608 -33.32 8.93 -3.54
N ARG A 609 -32.82 10.01 -4.15
CA ARG A 609 -32.71 10.11 -5.63
C ARG A 609 -31.84 9.00 -6.26
N HIS A 610 -30.90 8.42 -5.53
CA HIS A 610 -30.06 7.31 -5.98
C HIS A 610 -30.54 5.94 -5.46
N GLN A 611 -31.83 5.80 -5.12
CA GLN A 611 -32.36 4.55 -4.55
C GLN A 611 -32.13 3.30 -5.40
N LYS A 612 -32.08 3.44 -6.73
CA LYS A 612 -31.74 2.35 -7.65
C LYS A 612 -30.31 1.84 -7.40
N ALA A 613 -29.32 2.75 -7.40
CA ALA A 613 -27.91 2.41 -7.19
C ALA A 613 -27.68 1.83 -5.77
N MET A 614 -28.41 2.35 -4.77
CA MET A 614 -28.45 1.79 -3.43
C MET A 614 -29.00 0.35 -3.44
N ALA A 615 -30.15 0.09 -4.06
CA ALA A 615 -30.73 -1.24 -4.16
C ALA A 615 -29.83 -2.25 -4.91
N GLU A 616 -29.13 -1.82 -5.96
CA GLU A 616 -28.14 -2.65 -6.64
C GLU A 616 -26.97 -3.02 -5.73
N SER A 617 -26.54 -2.10 -4.87
CA SER A 617 -25.51 -2.36 -3.85
C SER A 617 -26.01 -3.37 -2.82
N ILE A 618 -27.25 -3.22 -2.34
CA ILE A 618 -27.93 -4.18 -1.46
C ILE A 618 -28.00 -5.57 -2.08
N ALA A 619 -28.45 -5.67 -3.33
CA ALA A 619 -28.51 -6.93 -4.06
C ALA A 619 -27.12 -7.58 -4.24
N ARG A 620 -26.07 -6.78 -4.51
CA ARG A 620 -24.67 -7.28 -4.57
C ARG A 620 -24.18 -7.80 -3.22
N TYR A 621 -24.54 -7.16 -2.11
CA TYR A 621 -24.17 -7.59 -0.77
C TYR A 621 -24.90 -8.88 -0.36
N ALA A 622 -26.20 -8.98 -0.63
CA ALA A 622 -27.00 -10.18 -0.32
C ALA A 622 -26.48 -11.47 -0.97
N ARG A 623 -25.80 -11.36 -2.12
CA ARG A 623 -25.14 -12.51 -2.78
C ARG A 623 -23.92 -13.04 -2.02
N ARG A 624 -23.27 -12.21 -1.19
CA ARG A 624 -22.09 -12.59 -0.41
C ARG A 624 -22.42 -12.96 1.03
N ASP A 625 -23.46 -12.35 1.60
CA ASP A 625 -23.86 -12.55 3.00
C ASP A 625 -25.26 -13.18 3.07
N PRO A 626 -25.37 -14.50 3.33
CA PRO A 626 -26.65 -15.18 3.39
C PRO A 626 -27.50 -14.78 4.60
N THR A 627 -26.91 -14.13 5.61
CA THR A 627 -27.64 -13.64 6.79
C THR A 627 -28.47 -12.41 6.48
N LEU A 628 -28.23 -11.70 5.35
CA LEU A 628 -29.06 -10.56 4.95
C LEU A 628 -30.43 -11.06 4.48
N VAL A 629 -31.47 -10.83 5.27
CA VAL A 629 -32.82 -11.39 5.06
C VAL A 629 -33.89 -10.40 4.57
N GLY A 630 -33.62 -9.10 4.62
CA GLY A 630 -34.60 -8.10 4.18
C GLY A 630 -34.14 -6.65 4.35
N VAL A 631 -35.00 -5.75 3.90
CA VAL A 631 -34.77 -4.29 3.88
C VAL A 631 -35.87 -3.58 4.65
N ILE A 632 -35.49 -2.58 5.44
CA ILE A 632 -36.38 -1.66 6.15
C ILE A 632 -36.21 -0.28 5.55
N GLY A 633 -37.29 0.50 5.43
CA GLY A 633 -37.23 1.87 4.92
C GLY A 633 -37.66 1.99 3.47
N ALA A 634 -36.81 2.53 2.60
CA ALA A 634 -37.18 2.96 1.25
C ALA A 634 -38.39 3.92 1.26
N GLY A 635 -38.35 4.87 2.20
CA GLY A 635 -39.48 5.71 2.62
C GLY A 635 -39.92 6.79 1.62
N ARG A 636 -39.36 6.87 0.42
CA ARG A 636 -39.69 7.90 -0.58
C ARG A 636 -40.36 7.24 -1.78
N ASP A 637 -41.51 7.79 -2.17
CA ASP A 637 -42.15 7.44 -3.44
C ASP A 637 -41.60 8.33 -4.56
N LEU A 638 -40.80 7.71 -5.42
CA LEU A 638 -40.21 8.32 -6.60
C LEU A 638 -40.54 7.49 -7.84
N THR A 639 -40.34 8.07 -9.02
CA THR A 639 -40.48 7.37 -10.32
C THR A 639 -39.68 6.06 -10.38
N THR A 640 -38.54 5.98 -9.67
CA THR A 640 -37.66 4.80 -9.60
C THR A 640 -38.07 3.76 -8.54
N SER A 641 -39.08 4.01 -7.69
CA SER A 641 -39.42 3.12 -6.57
C SER A 641 -39.90 1.74 -7.02
N THR A 642 -40.57 1.69 -8.18
CA THR A 642 -40.94 0.43 -8.83
C THR A 642 -39.73 -0.42 -9.19
N GLU A 643 -38.70 0.19 -9.78
CA GLU A 643 -37.47 -0.49 -10.19
C GLU A 643 -36.65 -0.94 -8.99
N THR A 644 -36.52 -0.07 -7.97
CA THR A 644 -35.92 -0.41 -6.66
C THR A 644 -36.55 -1.67 -6.07
N ALA A 645 -37.88 -1.74 -6.03
CA ALA A 645 -38.60 -2.90 -5.50
C ALA A 645 -38.32 -4.18 -6.32
N ILE A 646 -38.20 -4.07 -7.66
CA ILE A 646 -37.84 -5.20 -8.54
C ILE A 646 -36.42 -5.69 -8.27
N ILE A 647 -35.44 -4.78 -8.14
CA ILE A 647 -34.04 -5.14 -7.87
C ILE A 647 -33.93 -5.93 -6.56
N LEU A 648 -34.63 -5.48 -5.51
CA LEU A 648 -34.66 -6.16 -4.22
C LEU A 648 -35.43 -7.48 -4.29
N ALA A 649 -36.54 -7.55 -5.04
CA ALA A 649 -37.29 -8.80 -5.25
C ALA A 649 -36.44 -9.87 -5.93
N ASN A 650 -35.66 -9.49 -6.95
CA ASN A 650 -34.72 -10.38 -7.65
C ASN A 650 -33.57 -10.85 -6.77
N ALA A 651 -33.29 -10.14 -5.67
CA ALA A 651 -32.37 -10.56 -4.62
C ALA A 651 -33.06 -11.34 -3.50
N GLU A 652 -34.33 -11.71 -3.66
CA GLU A 652 -35.18 -12.40 -2.66
C GLU A 652 -35.33 -11.62 -1.35
N LEU A 653 -35.23 -10.28 -1.42
CA LEU A 653 -35.33 -9.40 -0.25
C LEU A 653 -36.74 -8.80 -0.16
N PRO A 654 -37.50 -9.12 0.91
CA PRO A 654 -38.68 -8.36 1.26
C PRO A 654 -38.29 -6.95 1.76
N VAL A 655 -39.16 -5.99 1.51
CA VAL A 655 -39.07 -4.61 1.97
C VAL A 655 -40.22 -4.34 2.91
N VAL A 656 -39.92 -4.00 4.17
CA VAL A 656 -40.91 -3.49 5.12
C VAL A 656 -40.72 -1.97 5.22
N SER A 657 -41.59 -1.25 4.52
CA SER A 657 -41.50 0.21 4.42
C SER A 657 -42.32 0.88 5.52
N GLY A 658 -41.66 1.73 6.30
CA GLY A 658 -42.29 2.51 7.36
C GLY A 658 -43.13 3.67 6.82
N THR A 659 -42.53 4.53 6.00
CA THR A 659 -43.06 5.86 5.67
C THR A 659 -43.50 6.05 4.21
N ASN A 660 -43.32 5.06 3.34
CA ASN A 660 -43.74 5.17 1.94
C ASN A 660 -45.23 4.84 1.79
N SER A 661 -46.02 5.83 1.40
CA SER A 661 -47.48 5.77 1.24
C SER A 661 -47.94 5.39 -0.17
N ALA A 662 -47.02 5.03 -1.08
CA ALA A 662 -47.37 4.70 -2.46
C ALA A 662 -48.44 3.61 -2.55
N SER A 663 -49.52 3.89 -3.30
CA SER A 663 -50.67 2.97 -3.38
C SER A 663 -50.38 1.77 -4.28
N PHE A 664 -49.52 1.96 -5.28
CA PHE A 664 -49.21 0.96 -6.30
C PHE A 664 -48.19 -0.10 -5.85
N LEU A 665 -47.25 0.23 -4.95
CA LEU A 665 -46.17 -0.68 -4.54
C LEU A 665 -46.69 -2.00 -3.95
N PRO A 666 -47.52 -2.02 -2.88
CA PRO A 666 -48.05 -3.28 -2.34
C PRO A 666 -49.00 -4.00 -3.30
N ARG A 667 -49.62 -3.28 -4.25
CA ARG A 667 -50.50 -3.87 -5.29
C ARG A 667 -49.73 -4.53 -6.43
N GLN A 668 -48.51 -4.09 -6.72
CA GLN A 668 -47.74 -4.56 -7.87
C GLN A 668 -46.53 -5.41 -7.47
N ARG A 669 -46.08 -5.34 -6.22
CA ARG A 669 -44.82 -5.95 -5.76
C ARG A 669 -45.07 -6.83 -4.55
N ALA A 670 -44.90 -8.14 -4.73
CA ALA A 670 -45.14 -9.13 -3.68
C ALA A 670 -44.10 -9.09 -2.54
N ASN A 671 -42.95 -8.47 -2.76
CA ASN A 671 -41.91 -8.26 -1.75
C ASN A 671 -42.11 -6.97 -0.95
N TRP A 672 -43.15 -6.19 -1.21
CA TRP A 672 -43.37 -4.90 -0.55
C TRP A 672 -44.46 -4.97 0.53
N PHE A 673 -44.12 -4.53 1.74
CA PHE A 673 -45.02 -4.48 2.90
C PHE A 673 -45.04 -3.05 3.46
N SER A 674 -46.18 -2.35 3.34
CA SER A 674 -46.32 -0.96 3.79
C SER A 674 -46.88 -0.87 5.20
N LEU A 675 -46.26 -0.08 6.07
CA LEU A 675 -46.85 0.32 7.34
C LEU A 675 -47.66 1.62 7.22
N ALA A 676 -47.10 2.64 6.57
CA ALA A 676 -47.84 3.85 6.19
C ALA A 676 -49.11 3.49 5.40
N ALA A 677 -50.15 4.29 5.60
CA ALA A 677 -51.40 4.14 4.88
C ALA A 677 -51.21 4.46 3.38
N PRO A 678 -51.82 3.72 2.44
CA PRO A 678 -51.80 4.06 1.03
C PRO A 678 -52.44 5.42 0.75
N ASP A 679 -51.83 6.22 -0.13
CA ASP A 679 -52.29 7.58 -0.50
C ASP A 679 -53.77 7.62 -0.89
N ASP A 680 -54.24 6.66 -1.71
CA ASP A 680 -55.63 6.61 -2.15
C ASP A 680 -56.61 6.43 -0.99
N TRP A 681 -56.28 5.55 -0.05
CA TRP A 681 -57.06 5.31 1.15
C TRP A 681 -57.00 6.49 2.12
N GLN A 682 -55.83 7.12 2.31
CA GLN A 682 -55.69 8.32 3.13
C GLN A 682 -56.58 9.46 2.62
N ILE A 683 -56.56 9.68 1.30
CA ILE A 683 -57.34 10.72 0.63
C ILE A 683 -58.84 10.44 0.74
N GLU A 684 -59.26 9.17 0.67
CA GLU A 684 -60.65 8.80 0.95
C GLU A 684 -61.06 9.20 2.38
N GLN A 685 -60.18 9.06 3.38
CA GLN A 685 -60.48 9.48 4.75
C GLN A 685 -60.60 11.01 4.86
N LEU A 686 -59.77 11.77 4.16
CA LEU A 686 -59.91 13.24 4.04
C LEU A 686 -61.23 13.65 3.36
N GLY A 687 -61.81 12.78 2.55
CA GLY A 687 -63.16 12.94 1.99
C GLY A 687 -64.25 13.10 3.05
N LEU A 688 -64.09 12.51 4.24
CA LEU A 688 -65.02 12.71 5.37
C LEU A 688 -65.05 14.17 5.86
N ILE A 689 -63.92 14.87 5.75
CA ILE A 689 -63.80 16.30 6.07
C ILE A 689 -64.35 17.13 4.92
N ALA A 690 -63.96 16.83 3.68
CA ALA A 690 -64.46 17.51 2.49
C ALA A 690 -66.01 17.48 2.43
N ARG A 691 -66.63 16.34 2.76
CA ARG A 691 -68.09 16.21 2.83
C ARG A 691 -68.74 17.20 3.80
N GLN A 692 -68.12 17.45 4.95
CA GLN A 692 -68.65 18.36 5.97
C GLN A 692 -68.41 19.83 5.63
N LEU A 693 -67.33 20.13 4.90
CA LEU A 693 -67.04 21.47 4.37
C LEU A 693 -68.01 21.86 3.25
N ARG A 694 -68.71 20.89 2.66
CA ARG A 694 -69.72 21.14 1.63
C ARG A 694 -71.04 21.58 2.25
N THR A 695 -71.56 22.70 1.77
CA THR A 695 -72.89 23.21 2.06
C THR A 695 -73.84 22.93 0.89
N PRO A 696 -75.08 22.47 1.13
CA PRO A 696 -76.00 22.11 0.05
C PRO A 696 -76.55 23.29 -0.76
N LYS A 697 -76.38 24.53 -0.29
CA LYS A 697 -77.14 25.70 -0.76
C LYS A 697 -76.62 26.35 -2.05
N ALA A 698 -75.37 26.09 -2.44
CA ALA A 698 -74.77 26.67 -3.64
C ALA A 698 -73.66 25.77 -4.23
N PRO A 699 -73.34 25.89 -5.53
CA PRO A 699 -72.19 25.22 -6.13
C PRO A 699 -70.88 25.72 -5.49
N GLN A 700 -70.16 24.84 -4.82
CA GLN A 700 -68.83 25.14 -4.28
C GLN A 700 -67.74 24.63 -5.22
N TYR A 701 -66.73 25.46 -5.42
CA TYR A 701 -65.57 25.13 -6.23
C TYR A 701 -64.46 24.57 -5.34
N ALA A 702 -63.76 23.58 -5.87
CA ALA A 702 -62.54 23.05 -5.27
C ALA A 702 -61.41 23.05 -6.29
N LEU A 703 -60.17 23.06 -5.82
CA LEU A 703 -58.99 23.04 -6.66
C LEU A 703 -57.99 22.02 -6.14
N VAL A 704 -57.28 21.36 -7.06
CA VAL A 704 -56.05 20.63 -6.73
C VAL A 704 -54.86 21.51 -7.14
N LEU A 705 -53.98 21.77 -6.18
CA LEU A 705 -52.73 22.50 -6.36
C LEU A 705 -51.57 21.54 -6.08
N ALA A 706 -50.81 21.20 -7.12
CA ALA A 706 -49.78 20.17 -7.09
C ALA A 706 -48.41 20.72 -7.51
N ARG A 707 -47.33 20.02 -7.16
CA ARG A 707 -46.01 20.33 -7.74
C ARG A 707 -45.99 20.06 -9.25
N ASP A 708 -45.25 20.86 -9.99
CA ASP A 708 -44.81 20.51 -11.34
C ASP A 708 -43.70 19.46 -11.24
N THR A 709 -43.96 18.28 -11.81
CA THR A 709 -43.07 17.12 -11.76
C THR A 709 -42.39 16.84 -13.10
N MET A 710 -42.53 17.69 -14.12
CA MET A 710 -41.89 17.46 -15.43
C MET A 710 -40.37 17.25 -15.33
N ASN A 711 -39.71 17.91 -14.37
CA ASN A 711 -38.27 17.78 -14.11
C ASN A 711 -37.98 17.26 -12.69
N SER A 712 -38.90 16.49 -12.10
CA SER A 712 -38.78 15.93 -10.75
C SER A 712 -39.11 14.45 -10.72
N ASP A 713 -38.45 13.71 -9.84
CA ASP A 713 -38.74 12.29 -9.61
C ASP A 713 -39.86 12.07 -8.58
N ASP A 714 -40.48 13.14 -8.06
CA ASP A 714 -41.47 13.10 -6.97
C ASP A 714 -42.82 12.50 -7.42
N GLN A 715 -42.96 11.18 -7.29
CA GLN A 715 -44.17 10.45 -7.67
C GLN A 715 -45.33 10.62 -6.68
N TYR A 716 -45.02 10.81 -5.39
CA TYR A 716 -46.01 11.02 -4.33
C TYR A 716 -46.97 12.17 -4.65
N THR A 717 -46.43 13.33 -5.06
CA THR A 717 -47.29 14.50 -5.36
C THR A 717 -48.23 14.25 -6.54
N ASN A 718 -47.85 13.37 -7.48
CA ASN A 718 -48.72 12.98 -8.58
C ASN A 718 -49.84 12.03 -8.11
N GLU A 719 -49.57 11.05 -7.24
CA GLU A 719 -50.62 10.20 -6.65
C GLU A 719 -51.60 11.04 -5.83
N GLN A 720 -51.07 11.94 -4.99
CA GLN A 720 -51.86 12.87 -4.17
C GLN A 720 -52.78 13.74 -5.01
N ALA A 721 -52.29 14.32 -6.11
CA ALA A 721 -53.10 15.11 -7.03
C ALA A 721 -54.19 14.28 -7.73
N ALA A 722 -53.83 13.08 -8.20
CA ALA A 722 -54.75 12.21 -8.94
C ALA A 722 -55.92 11.75 -8.06
N TYR A 723 -55.65 11.17 -6.88
CA TYR A 723 -56.71 10.65 -6.01
C TYR A 723 -57.52 11.76 -5.35
N SER A 724 -56.92 12.92 -5.04
CA SER A 724 -57.68 14.04 -4.47
C SER A 724 -58.67 14.65 -5.46
N ASN A 725 -58.32 14.72 -6.74
CA ASN A 725 -59.24 15.14 -7.80
C ASN A 725 -60.47 14.21 -7.88
N LEU A 726 -60.25 12.90 -7.78
CA LEU A 726 -61.32 11.90 -7.72
C LEU A 726 -62.18 12.05 -6.46
N MET A 727 -61.56 12.22 -5.30
CA MET A 727 -62.25 12.41 -4.02
C MET A 727 -63.12 13.67 -4.03
N LEU A 728 -62.59 14.81 -4.46
CA LEU A 728 -63.34 16.07 -4.49
C LEU A 728 -64.56 16.00 -5.42
N ARG A 729 -64.43 15.32 -6.56
CA ARG A 729 -65.57 15.07 -7.47
C ARG A 729 -66.61 14.16 -6.82
N ARG A 730 -66.18 13.08 -6.17
CA ARG A 730 -67.04 12.14 -5.45
C ARG A 730 -67.83 12.83 -4.34
N GLU A 731 -67.20 13.77 -3.63
CA GLU A 731 -67.86 14.55 -2.58
C GLU A 731 -68.71 15.72 -3.11
N GLY A 732 -68.82 15.89 -4.43
CA GLY A 732 -69.79 16.78 -5.07
C GLY A 732 -69.31 18.21 -5.32
N TYR A 733 -67.99 18.45 -5.30
CA TYR A 733 -67.42 19.76 -5.66
C TYR A 733 -67.33 19.96 -7.18
N ARG A 734 -67.46 21.22 -7.61
CA ARG A 734 -67.06 21.62 -8.96
C ARG A 734 -65.55 21.83 -8.99
N VAL A 735 -64.82 20.78 -9.34
CA VAL A 735 -63.36 20.82 -9.38
C VAL A 735 -62.87 21.67 -10.55
N LEU A 736 -62.17 22.76 -10.25
CA LEU A 736 -61.49 23.63 -11.19
C LEU A 736 -60.33 22.88 -11.86
N PRO A 737 -59.83 23.34 -13.03
CA PRO A 737 -58.67 22.70 -13.63
C PRO A 737 -57.50 22.75 -12.66
N GLU A 738 -56.77 21.64 -12.55
CA GLU A 738 -55.59 21.51 -11.68
C GLU A 738 -54.58 22.64 -11.96
N ARG A 739 -53.89 23.08 -10.91
CA ARG A 739 -52.78 24.03 -11.03
C ARG A 739 -51.50 23.40 -10.54
N ARG A 740 -50.41 23.70 -11.25
CA ARG A 740 -49.07 23.23 -10.91
C ARG A 740 -48.13 24.39 -10.63
N TYR A 741 -47.32 24.25 -9.58
CA TYR A 741 -46.31 25.22 -9.20
C TYR A 741 -44.91 24.63 -9.31
N ALA A 742 -43.95 25.45 -9.72
CA ALA A 742 -42.56 25.03 -9.81
C ALA A 742 -41.88 25.06 -8.44
N VAL A 743 -40.90 24.19 -8.25
CA VAL A 743 -39.96 24.27 -7.12
C VAL A 743 -38.59 24.57 -7.69
N ARG A 744 -38.03 25.75 -7.38
CA ARG A 744 -36.69 26.17 -7.82
C ARG A 744 -35.79 26.37 -6.62
N SER A 745 -34.61 25.73 -6.66
CA SER A 745 -33.63 25.81 -5.56
C SER A 745 -34.25 25.50 -4.19
N GLY A 746 -35.13 24.49 -4.14
CA GLY A 746 -35.84 24.08 -2.92
C GLY A 746 -36.88 25.08 -2.40
N ARG A 747 -37.37 26.02 -3.23
CA ARG A 747 -38.44 26.96 -2.88
C ARG A 747 -39.61 26.82 -3.83
N ALA A 748 -40.82 26.74 -3.26
CA ALA A 748 -42.06 26.75 -4.02
C ALA A 748 -42.34 28.14 -4.61
N GLU A 749 -42.47 28.22 -5.92
CA GLU A 749 -42.90 29.42 -6.65
C GLU A 749 -44.42 29.40 -6.80
N LEU A 750 -45.12 29.92 -5.79
CA LEU A 750 -46.59 29.83 -5.70
C LEU A 750 -47.32 31.11 -6.11
N GLU A 751 -46.63 32.26 -6.15
CA GLU A 751 -47.20 33.59 -6.33
C GLU A 751 -48.20 33.68 -7.48
N ALA A 752 -47.77 33.37 -8.72
CA ALA A 752 -48.63 33.46 -9.91
C ALA A 752 -49.86 32.54 -9.83
N GLN A 753 -49.72 31.37 -9.23
CA GLN A 753 -50.76 30.37 -9.10
C GLN A 753 -51.79 30.86 -8.09
N THR A 754 -51.35 31.35 -6.93
CA THR A 754 -52.26 31.98 -5.94
C THR A 754 -52.91 33.24 -6.50
N GLU A 755 -52.19 34.09 -7.22
CA GLU A 755 -52.76 35.27 -7.87
C GLU A 755 -53.91 34.90 -8.82
N GLU A 756 -53.68 33.93 -9.71
CA GLU A 756 -54.69 33.43 -10.65
C GLU A 756 -55.91 32.85 -9.91
N ILE A 757 -55.67 32.09 -8.84
CA ILE A 757 -56.73 31.47 -8.02
C ILE A 757 -57.57 32.54 -7.31
N CYS A 758 -56.92 33.53 -6.70
CA CYS A 758 -57.54 34.51 -5.83
C CYS A 758 -58.22 35.65 -6.60
N GLN A 759 -57.68 36.04 -7.76
CA GLN A 759 -58.29 37.05 -8.64
C GLN A 759 -59.34 36.46 -9.59
N GLY A 760 -59.42 35.12 -9.71
CA GLY A 760 -60.38 34.44 -10.56
C GLY A 760 -61.84 34.65 -10.15
N SER A 761 -62.75 34.58 -11.13
CA SER A 761 -64.20 34.70 -10.90
C SER A 761 -64.81 33.56 -10.04
N ARG A 762 -64.07 32.47 -9.86
CA ARG A 762 -64.48 31.25 -9.15
C ARG A 762 -63.43 30.82 -8.13
N VAL A 763 -63.20 31.64 -7.10
CA VAL A 763 -62.28 31.29 -6.01
C VAL A 763 -62.76 30.02 -5.29
N PRO A 764 -61.90 28.98 -5.12
CA PRO A 764 -62.29 27.73 -4.47
C PRO A 764 -62.50 27.91 -2.95
N SER A 765 -63.48 27.20 -2.39
CA SER A 765 -63.63 27.11 -0.93
C SER A 765 -62.77 26.01 -0.31
N VAL A 766 -62.33 25.04 -1.13
CA VAL A 766 -61.47 23.93 -0.74
C VAL A 766 -60.30 23.82 -1.72
N ILE A 767 -59.08 23.80 -1.21
CA ILE A 767 -57.88 23.50 -1.99
C ILE A 767 -57.32 22.18 -1.46
N TYR A 768 -57.22 21.17 -2.31
CA TYR A 768 -56.35 20.05 -2.01
C TYR A 768 -54.92 20.40 -2.42
N PHE A 769 -54.02 20.46 -1.45
CA PHE A 769 -52.63 20.76 -1.67
C PHE A 769 -51.81 19.47 -1.75
N ALA A 770 -51.41 19.11 -2.96
CA ALA A 770 -50.53 17.97 -3.26
C ALA A 770 -49.06 18.44 -3.30
N GLY A 771 -48.60 19.03 -2.19
CA GLY A 771 -47.23 19.47 -1.97
C GLY A 771 -46.51 18.66 -0.88
N ARG A 772 -45.35 19.16 -0.46
CA ARG A 772 -44.62 18.68 0.73
C ARG A 772 -44.65 19.72 1.83
N VAL A 773 -44.18 19.35 3.02
CA VAL A 773 -44.15 20.23 4.19
C VAL A 773 -43.45 21.57 3.92
N GLU A 774 -42.33 21.57 3.19
CA GLU A 774 -41.55 22.77 2.89
C GLU A 774 -42.26 23.79 1.98
N ASP A 775 -43.35 23.39 1.34
CA ASP A 775 -44.14 24.26 0.46
C ASP A 775 -45.32 24.91 1.19
N VAL A 776 -45.64 24.47 2.40
CA VAL A 776 -46.83 24.92 3.16
C VAL A 776 -46.69 26.37 3.56
N GLY A 777 -45.58 26.77 4.19
CA GLY A 777 -45.33 28.15 4.58
C GLY A 777 -45.50 29.16 3.43
N PRO A 778 -44.83 28.96 2.27
CA PRO A 778 -45.06 29.77 1.08
C PRO A 778 -46.53 29.85 0.64
N LEU A 779 -47.27 28.72 0.63
CA LEU A 779 -48.70 28.72 0.29
C LEU A 779 -49.51 29.56 1.28
N MET A 780 -49.31 29.34 2.57
CA MET A 780 -50.02 30.05 3.63
C MET A 780 -49.77 31.56 3.57
N SER A 781 -48.52 31.96 3.32
CA SER A 781 -48.15 33.37 3.13
C SER A 781 -48.91 33.99 1.95
N GLN A 782 -48.97 33.31 0.81
CA GLN A 782 -49.63 33.83 -0.38
C GLN A 782 -51.16 33.92 -0.21
N LEU A 783 -51.79 32.89 0.38
CA LEU A 783 -53.23 32.91 0.67
C LEU A 783 -53.64 34.03 1.64
N ASN A 784 -52.73 34.44 2.53
CA ASN A 784 -52.97 35.55 3.47
C ASN A 784 -52.86 36.93 2.80
N THR A 785 -51.99 37.09 1.81
CA THR A 785 -51.70 38.38 1.18
C THR A 785 -52.63 38.67 0.00
N GLU A 786 -53.00 37.66 -0.77
CA GLU A 786 -53.83 37.83 -1.97
C GLU A 786 -55.27 38.26 -1.65
N GLN A 787 -55.67 39.46 -2.07
CA GLN A 787 -56.92 40.11 -1.63
C GLN A 787 -58.19 39.25 -1.80
N GLY A 788 -58.29 38.51 -2.90
CA GLY A 788 -59.45 37.66 -3.20
C GLY A 788 -59.56 36.41 -2.33
N CYS A 789 -58.46 35.96 -1.72
CA CYS A 789 -58.39 34.84 -0.80
C CYS A 789 -58.36 35.30 0.66
N ALA A 790 -57.63 36.37 0.98
CA ALA A 790 -57.42 36.87 2.34
C ALA A 790 -58.72 37.17 3.11
N ARG A 791 -59.80 37.51 2.39
CA ARG A 791 -61.12 37.82 2.97
C ARG A 791 -62.11 36.66 2.93
N ARG A 792 -61.68 35.47 2.50
CA ARG A 792 -62.54 34.29 2.36
C ARG A 792 -62.07 33.15 3.25
N ASN A 793 -63.02 32.38 3.77
CA ASN A 793 -62.70 31.16 4.49
C ASN A 793 -62.29 30.09 3.48
N ILE A 794 -61.01 29.72 3.49
CA ILE A 794 -60.44 28.68 2.63
C ILE A 794 -60.03 27.49 3.50
N SER A 795 -60.48 26.30 3.10
CA SER A 795 -60.01 25.06 3.71
C SER A 795 -58.96 24.40 2.83
N VAL A 796 -57.79 24.10 3.39
CA VAL A 796 -56.72 23.39 2.71
C VAL A 796 -56.71 21.95 3.22
N LEU A 797 -56.78 20.97 2.32
CA LEU A 797 -56.64 19.53 2.62
C LEU A 797 -55.27 19.06 2.11
N THR A 798 -54.56 18.21 2.84
CA THR A 798 -53.28 17.66 2.36
C THR A 798 -52.90 16.32 3.01
N GLY A 799 -51.89 15.66 2.45
CA GLY A 799 -51.45 14.32 2.82
C GLY A 799 -50.59 14.24 4.08
N ASP A 800 -50.00 13.07 4.29
CA ASP A 800 -49.23 12.69 5.48
C ASP A 800 -47.82 13.31 5.58
N ASP A 801 -47.30 13.88 4.49
CA ASP A 801 -45.99 14.55 4.51
C ASP A 801 -45.92 15.68 5.57
N LEU A 802 -47.08 16.27 5.91
CA LEU A 802 -47.23 17.29 6.96
C LEU A 802 -47.06 16.76 8.39
N SER A 803 -46.89 15.46 8.59
CA SER A 803 -46.52 14.91 9.90
C SER A 803 -45.19 15.46 10.41
N LYS A 804 -44.37 16.04 9.52
CA LYS A 804 -43.08 16.66 9.84
C LYS A 804 -43.19 18.12 10.28
N ALA A 805 -44.35 18.75 10.06
CA ALA A 805 -44.55 20.16 10.38
C ALA A 805 -44.61 20.37 11.89
N ASP A 806 -43.94 21.40 12.38
CA ASP A 806 -44.07 21.83 13.77
C ASP A 806 -45.06 22.99 13.86
N PHE A 807 -46.31 22.64 14.19
CA PHE A 807 -47.40 23.60 14.42
C PHE A 807 -47.47 24.07 15.88
N THR A 808 -46.40 23.91 16.67
CA THR A 808 -46.32 24.55 18.00
C THR A 808 -46.09 26.07 17.85
N PRO A 809 -46.42 26.88 18.87
CA PRO A 809 -46.15 28.32 18.84
C PRO A 809 -44.68 28.68 18.62
N GLN A 810 -43.74 27.76 18.90
CA GLN A 810 -42.31 27.93 18.66
C GLN A 810 -41.83 27.39 17.30
N GLY A 811 -42.64 26.60 16.59
CA GLY A 811 -42.26 25.79 15.42
C GLY A 811 -42.22 26.51 14.07
N GLY A 812 -42.63 27.78 14.00
CA GLY A 812 -42.40 28.66 12.85
C GLY A 812 -43.36 28.53 11.66
N GLU A 813 -44.25 27.55 11.61
CA GLU A 813 -45.28 27.42 10.57
C GLU A 813 -46.50 28.32 10.85
N GLY A 814 -46.46 29.57 10.37
CA GLY A 814 -47.55 30.53 10.54
C GLY A 814 -48.83 30.14 9.81
N MET A 815 -49.99 30.42 10.40
CA MET A 815 -51.31 30.08 9.84
C MET A 815 -52.21 31.32 9.69
N PRO A 816 -52.74 31.61 8.49
CA PRO A 816 -53.65 32.74 8.29
C PRO A 816 -54.96 32.55 9.06
N ALA A 817 -55.51 33.62 9.65
CA ALA A 817 -56.73 33.54 10.46
C ALA A 817 -57.95 32.99 9.68
N ASN A 818 -58.04 33.26 8.38
CA ASN A 818 -59.13 32.81 7.51
C ASN A 818 -58.86 31.49 6.78
N VAL A 819 -57.74 30.82 7.08
CA VAL A 819 -57.37 29.52 6.49
C VAL A 819 -57.43 28.44 7.57
N THR A 820 -58.08 27.32 7.24
CA THR A 820 -58.03 26.11 8.06
C THR A 820 -57.35 25.01 7.27
N LEU A 821 -56.26 24.47 7.81
CA LEU A 821 -55.54 23.35 7.22
C LEU A 821 -56.00 22.05 7.86
N TYR A 822 -56.27 21.05 7.04
CA TYR A 822 -56.54 19.69 7.46
C TYR A 822 -55.56 18.76 6.78
N HIS A 823 -54.97 17.84 7.55
CA HIS A 823 -54.00 16.93 6.99
C HIS A 823 -54.10 15.53 7.60
N ALA A 824 -53.72 14.54 6.81
CA ALA A 824 -53.43 13.21 7.33
C ALA A 824 -52.08 13.23 8.09
N GLY A 825 -51.94 12.35 9.07
CA GLY A 825 -50.65 12.05 9.69
C GLY A 825 -50.21 10.62 9.36
N LEU A 826 -48.90 10.41 9.32
CA LEU A 826 -48.24 9.13 8.97
C LEU A 826 -48.74 7.97 9.84
N ALA A 827 -48.87 8.22 11.14
CA ALA A 827 -49.44 7.27 12.07
C ALA A 827 -49.96 7.98 13.33
N ARG A 828 -51.02 7.41 13.91
CA ARG A 828 -51.38 7.68 15.31
C ARG A 828 -50.42 6.91 16.22
N LEU A 829 -49.72 7.62 17.10
CA LEU A 829 -48.93 7.00 18.16
C LEU A 829 -49.82 6.33 19.22
N ALA A 830 -49.36 5.20 19.76
CA ALA A 830 -50.05 4.49 20.83
C ALA A 830 -50.06 5.31 22.14
N ALA A 831 -51.10 5.14 22.96
CA ALA A 831 -51.18 5.82 24.24
C ALA A 831 -50.09 5.33 25.21
N GLN A 832 -49.68 6.17 26.16
CA GLN A 832 -48.71 5.79 27.18
C GLN A 832 -49.28 4.63 28.02
N GLY A 833 -48.50 3.55 28.18
CA GLY A 833 -48.93 2.29 28.83
C GLY A 833 -49.49 1.23 27.88
N ALA A 834 -49.90 1.57 26.65
CA ALA A 834 -50.33 0.59 25.64
C ALA A 834 -49.15 -0.01 24.85
N THR A 835 -47.94 0.49 25.07
CA THR A 835 -46.71 0.05 24.39
C THR A 835 -45.49 0.28 25.30
N SER A 836 -44.45 -0.54 25.15
CA SER A 836 -43.15 -0.31 25.79
C SER A 836 -42.27 0.68 25.03
N PHE A 837 -42.68 1.11 23.82
CA PHE A 837 -41.89 1.94 22.92
C PHE A 837 -41.28 3.18 23.58
N TYR A 838 -42.05 3.92 24.39
CA TYR A 838 -41.56 5.14 25.04
C TYR A 838 -40.50 4.85 26.11
N GLN A 839 -40.73 3.82 26.93
CA GLN A 839 -39.77 3.38 27.94
C GLN A 839 -38.49 2.86 27.28
N ASP A 840 -38.62 2.09 26.20
CA ASP A 840 -37.48 1.59 25.44
C ASP A 840 -36.72 2.77 24.80
N ALA A 841 -37.41 3.80 24.29
CA ALA A 841 -36.81 5.01 23.73
C ALA A 841 -35.98 5.77 24.79
N GLU A 842 -36.49 5.96 25.99
CA GLU A 842 -35.75 6.59 27.10
C GLU A 842 -34.51 5.81 27.51
N ASN A 843 -34.55 4.49 27.40
CA ASN A 843 -33.45 3.61 27.78
C ASN A 843 -32.34 3.53 26.72
N HIS A 844 -32.66 3.75 25.45
CA HIS A 844 -31.75 3.42 24.34
C HIS A 844 -31.40 4.62 23.44
N LEU A 845 -32.24 5.64 23.39
CA LEU A 845 -31.98 6.88 22.65
C LEU A 845 -31.51 7.99 23.60
N PRO A 846 -30.63 8.91 23.14
CA PRO A 846 -30.29 10.09 23.93
C PRO A 846 -31.51 11.02 24.02
N GLY A 847 -31.86 11.44 25.24
CA GLY A 847 -32.94 12.39 25.46
C GLY A 847 -32.53 13.84 25.18
N PRO A 848 -33.50 14.74 24.90
CA PRO A 848 -33.27 16.18 24.84
C PRO A 848 -32.64 16.67 26.14
N ASP A 849 -31.53 17.42 26.04
CA ASP A 849 -30.75 17.94 27.18
C ASP A 849 -30.36 16.88 28.24
N GLY A 850 -30.33 15.59 27.88
CA GLY A 850 -30.05 14.51 28.82
C GLY A 850 -31.14 14.25 29.86
N ARG A 851 -32.36 14.79 29.69
CA ARG A 851 -33.49 14.54 30.60
C ARG A 851 -33.93 13.08 30.53
N ARG A 852 -34.36 12.55 31.68
CA ARG A 852 -35.18 11.32 31.76
C ARG A 852 -36.65 11.73 31.71
N ASP A 853 -37.53 10.84 31.26
CA ASP A 853 -38.98 11.08 31.09
C ASP A 853 -39.34 12.08 29.97
N TRP A 854 -38.63 12.03 28.85
CA TRP A 854 -38.89 12.88 27.68
C TRP A 854 -39.81 12.21 26.65
N ALA A 855 -39.96 10.88 26.69
CA ALA A 855 -40.65 10.15 25.64
C ALA A 855 -42.14 9.99 25.96
N GLY A 856 -42.98 10.29 24.99
CA GLY A 856 -44.42 10.12 25.09
C GLY A 856 -45.12 10.40 23.77
N PRO A 857 -46.44 10.13 23.69
CA PRO A 857 -47.21 10.32 22.46
C PRO A 857 -47.26 11.77 21.97
N GLY A 858 -47.01 12.75 22.85
CA GLY A 858 -46.95 14.17 22.52
C GLY A 858 -45.52 14.74 22.42
N ALA A 859 -44.48 13.91 22.56
CA ALA A 859 -43.10 14.39 22.47
C ALA A 859 -42.80 14.83 21.03
N ALA A 860 -42.39 16.10 20.83
CA ALA A 860 -42.15 16.68 19.51
C ALA A 860 -41.20 15.83 18.63
N VAL A 861 -40.13 15.31 19.26
CA VAL A 861 -39.12 14.44 18.61
C VAL A 861 -39.62 13.06 18.16
N LEU A 862 -40.83 12.65 18.58
CA LEU A 862 -41.48 11.41 18.16
C LEU A 862 -42.79 11.66 17.39
N ALA A 863 -43.31 12.90 17.45
CA ALA A 863 -44.64 13.26 16.97
C ALA A 863 -44.84 13.03 15.46
N SER A 864 -43.76 13.04 14.68
CA SER A 864 -43.80 12.74 13.24
C SER A 864 -44.26 11.31 12.93
N GLY A 865 -44.11 10.40 13.88
CA GLY A 865 -44.38 8.97 13.72
C GLY A 865 -43.32 8.19 12.95
N GLN A 866 -42.28 8.83 12.40
CA GLN A 866 -41.28 8.13 11.58
C GLN A 866 -40.44 7.16 12.41
N THR A 867 -39.95 7.61 13.58
CA THR A 867 -39.22 6.75 14.54
C THR A 867 -40.06 5.54 14.94
N ALA A 868 -41.36 5.74 15.20
CA ALA A 868 -42.29 4.68 15.57
C ALA A 868 -42.53 3.67 14.43
N LEU A 869 -42.76 4.16 13.20
CA LEU A 869 -42.97 3.31 12.03
C LEU A 869 -41.70 2.51 11.67
N ALA A 870 -40.52 3.11 11.76
CA ALA A 870 -39.26 2.42 11.50
C ALA A 870 -38.95 1.37 12.58
N HIS A 871 -39.26 1.67 13.84
CA HIS A 871 -39.21 0.70 14.93
C HIS A 871 -40.13 -0.50 14.65
N ASP A 872 -41.40 -0.24 14.36
CA ASP A 872 -42.42 -1.27 14.12
C ASP A 872 -42.08 -2.11 12.88
N ALA A 873 -41.55 -1.50 11.82
CA ALA A 873 -41.08 -2.19 10.61
C ALA A 873 -39.91 -3.13 10.93
N THR A 874 -38.96 -2.68 11.75
CA THR A 874 -37.81 -3.48 12.16
C THR A 874 -38.24 -4.68 13.01
N ARG A 875 -39.16 -4.45 13.96
CA ARG A 875 -39.74 -5.51 14.80
C ARG A 875 -40.47 -6.56 13.96
N ALA A 876 -41.29 -6.12 12.99
CA ALA A 876 -42.03 -7.02 12.11
C ALA A 876 -41.13 -7.86 11.20
N LEU A 877 -40.08 -7.26 10.62
CA LEU A 877 -39.12 -7.99 9.80
C LEU A 877 -38.31 -9.00 10.63
N HIS A 878 -37.88 -8.63 11.83
CA HIS A 878 -37.17 -9.54 12.73
C HIS A 878 -38.04 -10.71 13.18
N GLU A 879 -39.31 -10.47 13.53
CA GLU A 879 -40.24 -11.53 13.93
C GLU A 879 -40.40 -12.59 12.82
N ALA A 880 -40.52 -12.16 11.56
CA ALA A 880 -40.56 -13.07 10.41
C ALA A 880 -39.24 -13.82 10.18
N ALA A 881 -38.12 -13.23 10.58
CA ALA A 881 -36.78 -13.76 10.39
C ALA A 881 -36.26 -14.62 11.56
N GLY A 882 -36.96 -14.64 12.69
CA GLY A 882 -36.56 -15.35 13.92
C GLY A 882 -37.60 -16.36 14.39
N VAL A 883 -38.32 -17.02 13.47
CA VAL A 883 -39.40 -17.96 13.83
C VAL A 883 -38.87 -19.10 14.68
N GLY A 884 -39.51 -19.33 15.83
CA GLY A 884 -39.09 -20.37 16.79
C GLY A 884 -37.72 -20.11 17.39
N ASP A 885 -37.32 -18.83 17.52
CA ASP A 885 -36.03 -18.42 18.08
C ASP A 885 -34.83 -18.92 17.26
N GLN A 886 -35.05 -19.15 15.95
CA GLN A 886 -34.07 -19.59 14.97
C GLN A 886 -34.04 -18.62 13.78
N ALA A 887 -32.82 -18.25 13.37
CA ALA A 887 -32.59 -17.45 12.16
C ALA A 887 -33.14 -18.16 10.90
N GLN A 888 -33.94 -17.42 10.13
CA GLN A 888 -34.55 -17.90 8.90
C GLN A 888 -33.78 -17.41 7.66
N SER A 889 -33.91 -18.13 6.54
CA SER A 889 -33.40 -17.68 5.24
C SER A 889 -34.23 -16.53 4.67
N ARG A 890 -33.71 -15.74 3.73
CA ARG A 890 -34.47 -14.61 3.12
C ARG A 890 -35.80 -15.05 2.51
N ALA A 891 -35.81 -16.19 1.82
CA ALA A 891 -37.01 -16.74 1.21
C ALA A 891 -38.05 -17.12 2.28
N ALA A 892 -37.61 -17.75 3.37
CA ALA A 892 -38.47 -18.07 4.51
C ALA A 892 -38.98 -16.79 5.19
N THR A 893 -38.10 -15.82 5.47
CA THR A 893 -38.48 -14.50 6.04
C THR A 893 -39.55 -13.81 5.19
N TRP A 894 -39.41 -13.81 3.86
CA TRP A 894 -40.40 -13.21 2.98
C TRP A 894 -41.78 -13.91 3.07
N VAL A 895 -41.81 -15.23 3.16
CA VAL A 895 -43.06 -15.97 3.36
C VAL A 895 -43.64 -15.69 4.75
N ASN A 896 -42.81 -15.80 5.79
CA ASN A 896 -43.18 -15.64 7.21
C ASN A 896 -43.67 -14.23 7.54
N LEU A 897 -43.28 -13.20 6.79
CA LEU A 897 -43.85 -11.85 6.97
C LEU A 897 -45.38 -11.86 6.92
N ARG A 898 -45.99 -12.76 6.13
CA ARG A 898 -47.45 -12.90 6.03
C ARG A 898 -48.09 -13.63 7.20
N THR A 899 -47.32 -14.07 8.18
CA THR A 899 -47.83 -14.66 9.43
C THR A 899 -47.59 -13.74 10.62
N VAL A 900 -46.97 -12.57 10.42
CA VAL A 900 -46.62 -11.65 11.50
C VAL A 900 -47.87 -10.92 12.01
N VAL A 901 -48.08 -11.05 13.32
CA VAL A 901 -49.03 -10.25 14.11
C VAL A 901 -48.32 -9.79 15.38
N LEU A 902 -48.08 -8.49 15.52
CA LEU A 902 -47.40 -7.89 16.67
C LEU A 902 -48.32 -6.89 17.38
N PRO A 903 -48.90 -7.23 18.53
CA PRO A 903 -49.68 -6.30 19.33
C PRO A 903 -48.76 -5.33 20.10
N ASN A 904 -49.34 -4.25 20.63
CA ASN A 904 -48.67 -3.30 21.55
C ASN A 904 -47.41 -2.62 20.96
N MET A 905 -47.35 -2.49 19.64
CA MET A 905 -46.29 -1.77 18.93
C MET A 905 -46.50 -0.25 19.03
N ALA A 906 -45.54 0.55 18.56
CA ALA A 906 -45.55 2.01 18.73
C ALA A 906 -46.77 2.68 18.07
N THR A 907 -47.28 2.07 17.00
CA THR A 907 -48.44 2.57 16.23
C THR A 907 -49.74 1.77 16.45
N GLY A 908 -49.70 0.68 17.23
CA GLY A 908 -50.85 -0.21 17.47
C GLY A 908 -50.50 -1.69 17.27
N THR A 909 -51.36 -2.42 16.57
CA THR A 909 -51.10 -3.82 16.17
C THR A 909 -50.62 -3.86 14.73
N ILE A 910 -49.44 -4.41 14.49
CA ILE A 910 -48.93 -4.66 13.15
C ILE A 910 -49.40 -6.04 12.72
N ASP A 911 -50.27 -6.10 11.72
CA ASP A 911 -50.83 -7.35 11.19
C ASP A 911 -50.59 -7.44 9.69
N PHE A 912 -49.81 -8.44 9.29
CA PHE A 912 -49.53 -8.74 7.89
C PHE A 912 -50.25 -9.99 7.38
N THR A 913 -51.09 -10.65 8.17
CA THR A 913 -51.89 -11.81 7.75
C THR A 913 -52.87 -11.47 6.62
N GLY A 914 -53.35 -10.23 6.57
CA GLY A 914 -54.13 -9.68 5.47
C GLY A 914 -53.33 -9.29 4.22
N SER A 915 -51.98 -9.30 4.26
CA SER A 915 -51.09 -8.83 3.19
C SER A 915 -50.86 -9.90 2.11
N ARG A 916 -51.92 -10.26 1.39
CA ARG A 916 -51.82 -11.21 0.27
C ARG A 916 -50.86 -10.66 -0.81
N PRO A 917 -50.13 -11.53 -1.53
CA PRO A 917 -49.25 -11.07 -2.61
C PRO A 917 -49.99 -10.15 -3.58
N ARG A 918 -49.41 -8.96 -3.85
CA ARG A 918 -49.99 -7.95 -4.75
C ARG A 918 -51.34 -7.39 -4.29
N GLN A 919 -51.58 -7.34 -2.97
CA GLN A 919 -52.74 -6.68 -2.37
C GLN A 919 -52.28 -5.82 -1.18
N PRO A 920 -52.87 -4.61 -1.00
CA PRO A 920 -52.60 -3.81 0.18
C PRO A 920 -53.19 -4.51 1.41
N ARG A 921 -52.58 -4.28 2.57
CA ARG A 921 -53.15 -4.73 3.85
C ARG A 921 -54.29 -3.81 4.27
N SER A 922 -55.09 -4.26 5.22
CA SER A 922 -56.04 -3.43 5.97
C SER A 922 -55.46 -3.02 7.33
N GLY A 923 -56.17 -2.16 8.07
CA GLY A 923 -55.78 -1.77 9.42
C GLY A 923 -54.51 -0.91 9.46
N HIS A 924 -54.36 0.01 8.51
CA HIS A 924 -53.33 1.03 8.59
C HIS A 924 -53.65 2.03 9.72
N SER A 925 -52.60 2.58 10.36
CA SER A 925 -52.78 3.68 11.31
C SER A 925 -53.12 4.95 10.54
N ILE A 926 -53.96 5.80 11.10
CA ILE A 926 -54.30 7.11 10.53
C ILE A 926 -54.67 8.09 11.62
N VAL A 927 -54.30 9.34 11.45
CA VAL A 927 -54.80 10.48 12.23
C VAL A 927 -55.14 11.60 11.27
N LEU A 928 -56.31 12.20 11.43
CA LEU A 928 -56.68 13.41 10.70
C LEU A 928 -56.60 14.59 11.64
N ASN A 929 -55.84 15.61 11.26
CA ASN A 929 -55.57 16.79 12.07
C ASN A 929 -56.24 18.02 11.46
N ARG A 930 -56.51 19.00 12.32
CA ARG A 930 -56.96 20.35 11.96
C ARG A 930 -55.99 21.35 12.56
N VAL A 931 -55.54 22.30 11.77
CA VAL A 931 -54.74 23.45 12.20
C VAL A 931 -55.48 24.72 11.80
N ARG A 932 -55.79 25.56 12.79
CA ARG A 932 -56.42 26.88 12.57
C ARG A 932 -55.43 28.00 12.91
N GLY A 933 -55.50 29.11 12.20
CA GLY A 933 -54.82 30.35 12.61
C GLY A 933 -55.56 31.02 13.77
N GLY A 934 -54.83 31.35 14.83
CA GLY A 934 -55.27 32.26 15.88
C GLY A 934 -55.38 33.71 15.38
N PRO A 935 -55.93 34.63 16.19
CA PRO A 935 -56.06 36.05 15.81
C PRO A 935 -54.72 36.74 15.49
N ASP A 936 -53.62 36.23 16.05
CA ASP A 936 -52.24 36.67 15.88
C ASP A 936 -51.47 35.84 14.84
N GLY A 937 -52.14 34.93 14.11
CA GLY A 937 -51.53 34.05 13.13
C GLY A 937 -50.85 32.80 13.73
N THR A 938 -50.97 32.57 15.04
CA THR A 938 -50.41 31.38 15.69
C THR A 938 -51.15 30.11 15.27
N PRO A 939 -50.46 29.02 14.91
CA PRO A 939 -51.11 27.76 14.57
C PRO A 939 -51.72 27.10 15.82
N VAL A 940 -52.96 26.62 15.70
CA VAL A 940 -53.67 25.87 16.74
C VAL A 940 -53.98 24.46 16.21
N PRO A 941 -53.05 23.49 16.39
CA PRO A 941 -53.24 22.12 15.96
C PRO A 941 -54.19 21.34 16.88
N ARG A 942 -55.05 20.50 16.31
CA ARG A 942 -55.95 19.58 17.04
C ARG A 942 -56.20 18.30 16.23
N PRO A 943 -56.03 17.10 16.82
CA PRO A 943 -56.48 15.87 16.19
C PRO A 943 -58.02 15.82 16.14
N LEU A 944 -58.58 15.46 14.98
CA LEU A 944 -60.03 15.32 14.79
C LEU A 944 -60.50 13.90 15.09
N CYS A 945 -59.87 12.93 14.46
CA CYS A 945 -60.20 11.52 14.57
C CYS A 945 -58.97 10.69 14.18
N ALA A 946 -58.94 9.43 14.63
CA ALA A 946 -57.80 8.56 14.38
C ALA A 946 -58.17 7.08 14.50
N ARG A 947 -57.30 6.22 13.95
CA ARG A 947 -57.31 4.76 14.16
C ARG A 947 -55.91 4.27 14.50
N ALA A 948 -55.84 3.25 15.36
CA ALA A 948 -54.62 2.50 15.60
C ALA A 948 -54.24 1.66 14.37
N ALA A 949 -52.96 1.32 14.21
CA ALA A 949 -52.63 0.15 13.40
C ALA A 949 -53.39 -1.09 13.93
N GLY A 950 -53.93 -1.90 13.02
CA GLY A 950 -54.73 -3.09 13.31
C GLY A 950 -56.23 -2.85 13.49
N ASP A 951 -56.69 -1.59 13.63
CA ASP A 951 -58.12 -1.30 13.68
C ASP A 951 -58.69 -1.19 12.25
N VAL A 952 -59.54 -2.15 11.88
CA VAL A 952 -60.14 -2.25 10.54
C VAL A 952 -61.49 -1.53 10.43
N ARG A 953 -61.99 -0.92 11.52
CA ARG A 953 -63.28 -0.22 11.49
C ARG A 953 -63.16 1.08 10.69
N PRO A 954 -64.08 1.35 9.75
CA PRO A 954 -64.04 2.58 8.97
C PRO A 954 -64.17 3.81 9.86
N LEU A 955 -63.51 4.92 9.50
CA LEU A 955 -63.77 6.22 10.10
C LEU A 955 -65.13 6.74 9.63
N THR A 956 -65.84 7.43 10.52
CA THR A 956 -67.14 8.02 10.22
C THR A 956 -67.10 9.55 10.28
N VAL A 957 -68.04 10.19 9.60
CA VAL A 957 -68.23 11.65 9.65
C VAL A 957 -68.47 12.14 11.09
N ALA A 958 -69.20 11.36 11.90
CA ALA A 958 -69.51 11.71 13.28
C ALA A 958 -68.27 11.70 14.18
N GLU A 959 -67.34 10.77 13.95
CA GLU A 959 -66.06 10.73 14.67
C GLU A 959 -65.12 11.84 14.21
N CYS A 960 -65.05 12.10 12.90
CA CYS A 960 -64.20 13.12 12.29
C CYS A 960 -64.88 14.50 12.21
N SER A 961 -65.69 14.85 13.21
CA SER A 961 -66.52 16.07 13.15
C SER A 961 -65.68 17.34 13.20
N ILE A 962 -65.89 18.25 12.24
CA ILE A 962 -65.16 19.54 12.17
C ILE A 962 -65.76 20.66 13.06
N HIS A 963 -66.93 20.43 13.64
CA HIS A 963 -67.70 21.41 14.42
C HIS A 963 -67.53 21.26 15.94
N ARG A 964 -66.71 20.29 16.40
CA ARG A 964 -66.36 20.09 17.81
C ARG A 964 -65.09 20.83 18.23
#